data_AF-A0A5C6MM35-F1
#
_entry.id   AF-A0A5C6MM35-F1
#
_cell.length_a   1.000
_cell.length_b   1.000
_cell.length_c   1.000
_cell.angle_alpha   90.00
_cell.angle_beta   90.00
_cell.angle_gamma   90.00
#
_symmetry.space_group_name_H-M   'P 1'
#
loop_
_entity.id
_entity.type
_entity.pdbx_description
1 polymer ?
#
loop_
_entity_poly.entity_id
_entity_poly.type
_entity_poly.pdbx_seq_one_letter_code
_entity_poly.pdbx_strand_id
1 'polypeptide(L)'
;MEYMQQTLHKMPGTSRGGCHLKFVNFEAHENHISHETQGLSQRHLVVRRGKPFKVTLLFGGYAWNPHTEALSLQVWLGDMSEWMPLKLSANHPNPHTWSARVTPGDVHLQSITVHICSPVLSSVGLYRLLLHIETFQGRRTYTLGSFVLLFNPWLEGDPVYMPLDVQREEYIKSDYGLVYMGSHQNISRRPWLYGQYEPGVLEACLQLLQVSPQHLSDKRKDYILRADPVYLSRVICAMVNCNDDLGILLGRWQDSYEDGVSPTEWGGSADILRLWASSNCSPVRYGQCWVFASVLCTVMRVLGIPSRVVTVFNAAHDSDGNLSIEEYYSSTGEKLNLTKDSVWNFHVWVECWMRRSDLTEEFDGWQRHCLRVPHDTAFIYASVDADIIRLIVHNGRVVGRTVDTECVGQLIYTKRINSDAPENLTQAYKGKRRYRPVRNVRSSAWDDAGQGTELNAARMCLNSSPAIPPMHAAGEGRRGEERRGEERRGEERRERRGEGGEGRRGGGEERRGGRGGEGGRGEERRGEERRREERRGEEEERRERRGRGGEERRGEERRGEERRGEERGGEERRGEEGRGGERRGGEERRGEERRGEERRGEREEREGRGGEERRGEERGGEGRGGGEGRGGEERRGEERGEERRGGEERRRRGGEGRGGEGERRGGEERRGEERRGEERRGGEAAITKTPMAPSLEVSLDLDKVPSLGDSITMCVTLTNQSGSPRILQEHVDAQLKEYNSNPQQSFWRAHKEVHVQPGQVLQLHHTIPSAQYETVLAGEDIVNIAVVVQDTRTKERFLATQEFSLGAPQITVRIEGGDSIQLRKECTAQVSFSNPFTHVLKGALLTVEGSGLLQGKREASKVLLQPGEEIGEEVSIRATSPGTKLLMATFSHSNTSRIVSRIFHKVSVTE
;
A
#
# COMPACT_ATOMS: atom_id res chain seq x y z
N MET A 1 21.99 -19.91 -12.84
CA MET A 1 23.26 -19.32 -12.39
C MET A 1 24.03 -18.75 -13.57
N GLU A 2 23.88 -17.46 -13.84
CA GLU A 2 24.95 -16.70 -14.48
C GLU A 2 25.77 -16.10 -13.34
N TYR A 3 27.08 -16.37 -13.32
CA TYR A 3 27.96 -15.86 -12.29
C TYR A 3 27.99 -14.33 -12.35
N MET A 4 27.88 -13.68 -11.19
CA MET A 4 28.29 -12.28 -11.03
C MET A 4 29.73 -12.19 -11.57
N GLN A 5 29.95 -11.40 -12.62
CA GLN A 5 31.31 -11.18 -13.12
C GLN A 5 32.12 -10.58 -11.97
N GLN A 6 33.05 -11.36 -11.42
CA GLN A 6 33.93 -10.93 -10.34
C GLN A 6 34.65 -9.66 -10.80
N THR A 7 34.26 -8.51 -10.25
CA THR A 7 34.70 -7.21 -10.75
C THR A 7 36.12 -6.92 -10.29
N LEU A 8 37.08 -7.64 -10.88
CA LEU A 8 38.51 -7.43 -10.75
C LEU A 8 38.88 -6.08 -11.38
N HIS A 9 38.60 -4.99 -10.66
CA HIS A 9 39.00 -3.65 -11.05
C HIS A 9 40.53 -3.55 -11.09
N LYS A 10 41.07 -3.62 -12.30
CA LYS A 10 42.50 -3.50 -12.59
C LYS A 10 42.91 -2.03 -12.48
N MET A 11 43.65 -1.70 -11.43
CA MET A 11 44.09 -0.31 -11.21
C MET A 11 45.24 0.06 -12.16
N PRO A 12 45.25 1.27 -12.77
CA PRO A 12 46.37 1.74 -13.57
C PRO A 12 47.55 2.09 -12.65
N GLY A 13 48.70 1.44 -12.84
CA GLY A 13 49.88 1.67 -12.01
C GLY A 13 51.17 1.11 -12.60
N THR A 14 51.94 1.94 -13.30
CA THR A 14 53.33 1.67 -13.67
C THR A 14 54.27 2.40 -12.73
N SER A 15 54.80 1.72 -11.71
CA SER A 15 56.05 2.12 -11.04
C SER A 15 56.73 0.93 -10.37
N ARG A 16 58.07 0.89 -10.42
CA ARG A 16 58.88 -0.12 -9.73
C ARG A 16 59.15 0.35 -8.29
N GLY A 17 58.59 -0.36 -7.30
CA GLY A 17 58.91 -0.17 -5.88
C GLY A 17 57.73 0.20 -4.98
N GLY A 18 57.54 -0.58 -3.90
CA GLY A 18 56.53 -0.38 -2.86
C GLY A 18 55.23 -1.18 -3.06
N CYS A 19 54.50 -1.42 -1.96
CA CYS A 19 53.18 -2.01 -2.01
C CYS A 19 52.23 -1.14 -2.83
N HIS A 20 51.42 -1.78 -3.68
CA HIS A 20 50.40 -1.11 -4.49
C HIS A 20 49.21 -2.05 -4.67
N LEU A 21 48.01 -1.50 -4.62
CA LEU A 21 46.80 -2.27 -4.87
C LEU A 21 46.75 -2.72 -6.33
N LYS A 22 46.56 -4.03 -6.55
CA LYS A 22 46.45 -4.65 -7.87
C LYS A 22 44.99 -4.95 -8.22
N PHE A 23 44.26 -5.54 -7.27
CA PHE A 23 42.84 -5.88 -7.39
C PHE A 23 42.12 -5.73 -6.04
N VAL A 24 40.79 -5.66 -6.09
CA VAL A 24 39.90 -5.72 -4.93
C VAL A 24 38.80 -6.73 -5.22
N ASN A 25 38.39 -7.48 -4.19
CA ASN A 25 37.20 -8.32 -4.19
C ASN A 25 36.28 -7.87 -3.04
N PHE A 26 35.03 -7.57 -3.35
CA PHE A 26 34.02 -7.16 -2.37
C PHE A 26 33.33 -8.34 -1.67
N GLU A 27 33.79 -9.58 -1.90
CA GLU A 27 33.24 -10.83 -1.35
C GLU A 27 31.70 -10.89 -1.41
N ALA A 28 31.16 -10.43 -2.54
CA ALA A 28 29.76 -10.01 -2.63
C ALA A 28 28.79 -11.15 -2.31
N HIS A 29 29.09 -12.38 -2.71
CA HIS A 29 28.25 -13.55 -2.42
C HIS A 29 28.20 -13.86 -0.91
N GLU A 30 29.36 -13.95 -0.23
CA GLU A 30 29.40 -14.20 1.21
C GLU A 30 28.75 -13.05 2.01
N ASN A 31 29.02 -11.81 1.61
CA ASN A 31 28.45 -10.63 2.26
C ASN A 31 26.93 -10.56 2.05
N HIS A 32 26.42 -10.82 0.84
CA HIS A 32 24.98 -10.84 0.58
C HIS A 32 24.27 -11.92 1.41
N ILE A 33 24.88 -13.09 1.60
CA ILE A 33 24.35 -14.14 2.49
C ILE A 33 24.37 -13.66 3.94
N SER A 34 25.52 -13.18 4.42
CA SER A 34 25.68 -12.70 5.80
C SER A 34 24.72 -11.54 6.12
N HIS A 35 24.44 -10.66 5.18
CA HIS A 35 23.62 -9.46 5.39
C HIS A 35 22.13 -9.64 5.06
N GLU A 36 21.69 -10.82 4.62
CA GLU A 36 20.29 -11.08 4.23
C GLU A 36 19.85 -10.10 3.11
N THR A 37 20.67 -10.01 2.06
CA THR A 37 20.48 -9.11 0.90
C THR A 37 20.69 -9.80 -0.44
N GLN A 38 20.65 -11.13 -0.48
CA GLN A 38 20.72 -11.93 -1.71
C GLN A 38 19.63 -11.46 -2.70
N GLY A 39 19.98 -11.33 -3.99
CA GLY A 39 19.04 -10.94 -5.03
C GLY A 39 18.68 -9.44 -5.12
N LEU A 40 18.92 -8.62 -4.08
CA LEU A 40 18.53 -7.19 -4.10
C LEU A 40 19.25 -6.37 -5.18
N SER A 41 20.48 -6.73 -5.56
CA SER A 41 21.15 -6.16 -6.73
C SER A 41 22.22 -7.11 -7.27
N GLN A 42 22.38 -7.09 -8.59
CA GLN A 42 23.48 -7.74 -9.32
C GLN A 42 24.62 -6.76 -9.65
N ARG A 43 24.44 -5.45 -9.38
CA ARG A 43 25.36 -4.37 -9.74
C ARG A 43 26.18 -3.86 -8.55
N HIS A 44 25.65 -4.01 -7.34
CA HIS A 44 26.23 -3.45 -6.13
C HIS A 44 26.43 -4.50 -5.04
N LEU A 45 27.51 -4.38 -4.26
CA LEU A 45 27.52 -4.95 -2.92
C LEU A 45 26.41 -4.26 -2.12
N VAL A 46 25.54 -5.05 -1.48
CA VAL A 46 24.46 -4.54 -0.62
C VAL A 46 24.74 -5.10 0.77
N VAL A 47 24.73 -4.23 1.78
CA VAL A 47 25.03 -4.58 3.18
C VAL A 47 24.12 -3.77 4.12
N ARG A 48 23.99 -4.21 5.35
CA ARG A 48 23.17 -3.58 6.39
C ARG A 48 24.04 -2.95 7.47
N ARG A 49 23.64 -1.78 7.94
CA ARG A 49 24.40 -0.98 8.92
C ARG A 49 24.62 -1.69 10.24
N GLY A 50 25.71 -1.36 10.93
CA GLY A 50 26.08 -1.97 12.22
C GLY A 50 26.54 -3.44 12.15
N LYS A 51 26.55 -4.10 10.98
CA LYS A 51 27.09 -5.44 10.79
C LYS A 51 28.39 -5.38 9.95
N PRO A 52 29.46 -6.11 10.32
CA PRO A 52 30.68 -6.14 9.52
C PRO A 52 30.51 -6.84 8.16
N PHE A 53 31.21 -6.35 7.14
CA PHE A 53 31.33 -6.98 5.82
C PHE A 53 32.80 -7.08 5.38
N LYS A 54 33.12 -8.07 4.55
CA LYS A 54 34.48 -8.38 4.09
C LYS A 54 34.82 -7.64 2.80
N VAL A 55 36.05 -7.14 2.68
CA VAL A 55 36.65 -6.68 1.41
C VAL A 55 38.08 -7.18 1.34
N THR A 56 38.40 -8.00 0.35
CA THR A 56 39.75 -8.55 0.14
C THR A 56 40.54 -7.65 -0.80
N LEU A 57 41.68 -7.15 -0.31
CA LEU A 57 42.61 -6.32 -1.06
C LEU A 57 43.78 -7.20 -1.53
N LEU A 58 44.08 -7.20 -2.84
CA LEU A 58 45.19 -7.94 -3.42
C LEU A 58 46.26 -6.96 -3.88
N PHE A 59 47.49 -7.12 -3.39
CA PHE A 59 48.61 -6.24 -3.65
C PHE A 59 49.55 -6.81 -4.73
N GLY A 60 50.22 -5.91 -5.45
CA GLY A 60 51.30 -6.24 -6.37
C GLY A 60 52.67 -5.99 -5.74
N GLY A 61 53.66 -6.82 -6.09
CA GLY A 61 55.02 -6.72 -5.57
C GLY A 61 55.17 -7.48 -4.26
N TYR A 62 55.25 -6.75 -3.14
CA TYR A 62 55.51 -7.29 -1.81
C TYR A 62 54.23 -7.37 -0.96
N ALA A 63 54.25 -8.20 0.09
CA ALA A 63 53.21 -8.25 1.10
C ALA A 63 53.06 -6.88 1.81
N TRP A 64 51.85 -6.52 2.20
CA TRP A 64 51.63 -5.36 3.07
C TRP A 64 52.37 -5.54 4.40
N ASN A 65 53.12 -4.52 4.82
CA ASN A 65 53.79 -4.51 6.11
C ASN A 65 53.27 -3.36 7.00
N PRO A 66 52.48 -3.64 8.07
CA PRO A 66 51.91 -2.61 8.94
C PRO A 66 52.94 -1.75 9.68
N HIS A 67 54.22 -2.16 9.75
CA HIS A 67 55.29 -1.38 10.39
C HIS A 67 55.87 -0.29 9.48
N THR A 68 55.68 -0.40 8.16
CA THR A 68 56.25 0.51 7.16
C THR A 68 55.20 1.20 6.29
N GLU A 69 53.96 0.69 6.29
CA GLU A 69 52.88 1.10 5.39
C GLU A 69 51.57 1.22 6.18
N ALA A 70 51.11 2.45 6.39
CA ALA A 70 49.83 2.71 7.04
C ALA A 70 48.71 2.66 6.00
N LEU A 71 47.75 1.74 6.22
CA LEU A 71 46.54 1.65 5.41
C LEU A 71 45.39 2.36 6.12
N SER A 72 44.63 3.14 5.36
CA SER A 72 43.43 3.79 5.83
C SER A 72 42.37 3.79 4.72
N LEU A 73 41.14 3.44 5.07
CA LEU A 73 40.01 3.50 4.16
C LEU A 73 39.25 4.82 4.40
N GLN A 74 38.65 5.36 3.33
CA GLN A 74 37.76 6.51 3.42
C GLN A 74 36.43 6.15 2.74
N VAL A 75 35.32 6.30 3.46
CA VAL A 75 33.97 6.16 2.90
C VAL A 75 33.42 7.53 2.55
N TRP A 76 32.64 7.59 1.47
CA TRP A 76 31.99 8.81 0.99
C TRP A 76 30.50 8.58 0.76
N LEU A 77 29.67 9.51 1.24
CA LEU A 77 28.24 9.59 0.96
C LEU A 77 27.93 11.01 0.46
N GLY A 78 27.72 11.15 -0.85
CA GLY A 78 27.66 12.47 -1.48
C GLY A 78 28.99 13.23 -1.33
N ASP A 79 28.93 14.39 -0.67
CA ASP A 79 30.05 15.26 -0.31
C ASP A 79 30.62 14.97 1.10
N MET A 80 29.94 14.16 1.91
CA MET A 80 30.40 13.77 3.24
C MET A 80 31.40 12.61 3.16
N SER A 81 32.41 12.61 4.03
CA SER A 81 33.41 11.53 4.08
C SER A 81 33.82 11.20 5.52
N GLU A 82 34.05 9.91 5.79
CA GLU A 82 34.55 9.43 7.09
C GLU A 82 35.82 8.58 6.93
N TRP A 83 36.68 8.66 7.95
CA TRP A 83 38.04 8.11 7.94
C TRP A 83 38.17 6.86 8.82
N MET A 84 38.76 5.79 8.26
CA MET A 84 38.86 4.47 8.88
C MET A 84 40.32 3.97 8.83
N PRO A 85 41.17 4.32 9.82
CA PRO A 85 42.51 3.74 9.91
C PRO A 85 42.42 2.22 10.13
N LEU A 86 43.20 1.45 9.39
CA LEU A 86 43.18 0.00 9.44
C LEU A 86 43.83 -0.50 10.74
N LYS A 87 43.11 -1.29 11.53
CA LYS A 87 43.60 -1.84 12.81
C LYS A 87 43.81 -3.34 12.72
N LEU A 88 45.02 -3.81 13.02
CA LEU A 88 45.30 -5.23 13.22
C LEU A 88 44.80 -5.64 14.62
N SER A 89 43.61 -6.23 14.72
CA SER A 89 42.99 -6.56 16.00
C SER A 89 41.85 -7.56 15.87
N ALA A 90 41.73 -8.46 16.85
CA ALA A 90 40.61 -9.38 16.99
C ALA A 90 39.44 -8.78 17.82
N ASN A 91 39.62 -7.63 18.47
CA ASN A 91 38.61 -7.03 19.36
C ASN A 91 37.36 -6.60 18.58
N HIS A 92 36.19 -6.69 19.21
CA HIS A 92 34.91 -6.27 18.65
C HIS A 92 34.91 -4.79 18.19
N PRO A 93 34.15 -4.44 17.13
CA PRO A 93 34.07 -3.06 16.65
C PRO A 93 33.31 -2.18 17.64
N ASN A 94 33.66 -0.89 17.70
CA ASN A 94 32.82 0.10 18.37
C ASN A 94 31.54 0.32 17.52
N PRO A 95 30.32 0.11 18.05
CA PRO A 95 29.08 0.24 17.29
C PRO A 95 28.72 1.69 16.89
N HIS A 96 29.45 2.69 17.39
CA HIS A 96 29.19 4.11 17.14
C HIS A 96 30.15 4.75 16.11
N THR A 97 31.21 4.06 15.69
CA THR A 97 32.23 4.61 14.80
C THR A 97 32.54 3.67 13.64
N TRP A 98 32.74 4.22 12.44
CA TRP A 98 33.25 3.46 11.31
C TRP A 98 34.60 2.79 11.67
N SER A 99 34.75 1.52 11.29
CA SER A 99 35.95 0.75 11.62
C SER A 99 36.37 -0.18 10.48
N ALA A 100 37.67 -0.30 10.28
CA ALA A 100 38.30 -1.24 9.37
C ALA A 100 39.31 -2.09 10.16
N ARG A 101 39.12 -3.41 10.17
CA ARG A 101 39.96 -4.35 10.93
C ARG A 101 40.44 -5.50 10.06
N VAL A 102 41.63 -6.02 10.38
CA VAL A 102 42.18 -7.26 9.80
C VAL A 102 42.53 -8.18 10.96
N THR A 103 42.07 -9.43 10.92
CA THR A 103 42.50 -10.43 11.91
C THR A 103 43.82 -11.06 11.46
N PRO A 104 44.67 -11.58 12.36
CA PRO A 104 45.95 -12.20 11.96
C PRO A 104 45.81 -13.37 10.96
N GLY A 105 44.68 -14.08 10.96
CA GLY A 105 44.40 -15.17 10.01
C GLY A 105 43.98 -14.69 8.61
N ASP A 106 43.51 -13.43 8.50
CA ASP A 106 43.08 -12.79 7.25
C ASP A 106 44.25 -12.14 6.46
N VAL A 107 45.50 -12.36 6.91
CA VAL A 107 46.71 -11.86 6.25
C VAL A 107 47.39 -13.00 5.47
N HIS A 108 47.53 -12.81 4.16
CA HIS A 108 48.19 -13.76 3.26
C HIS A 108 49.32 -13.07 2.49
N LEU A 109 50.17 -13.86 1.81
CA LEU A 109 51.41 -13.38 1.17
C LEU A 109 51.24 -12.20 0.18
N GLN A 110 50.07 -12.06 -0.45
CA GLN A 110 49.78 -10.97 -1.39
C GLN A 110 48.36 -10.39 -1.24
N SER A 111 47.64 -10.76 -0.17
CA SER A 111 46.27 -10.28 0.06
C SER A 111 45.94 -10.13 1.54
N ILE A 112 45.03 -9.22 1.84
CA ILE A 112 44.43 -9.07 3.18
C ILE A 112 42.92 -8.98 3.07
N THR A 113 42.20 -9.65 3.97
CA THR A 113 40.74 -9.51 4.08
C THR A 113 40.42 -8.50 5.18
N VAL A 114 39.82 -7.37 4.78
CA VAL A 114 39.43 -6.28 5.67
C VAL A 114 37.96 -6.43 6.06
N HIS A 115 37.68 -6.45 7.36
CA HIS A 115 36.34 -6.40 7.92
C HIS A 115 35.98 -4.94 8.18
N ILE A 116 35.10 -4.39 7.36
CA ILE A 116 34.57 -3.03 7.47
C ILE A 116 33.25 -3.07 8.24
N CYS A 117 33.08 -2.23 9.25
CA CYS A 117 31.83 -2.10 9.98
C CYS A 117 31.44 -0.63 10.11
N SER A 118 30.19 -0.31 9.75
CA SER A 118 29.60 1.01 9.92
C SER A 118 28.99 1.17 11.31
N PRO A 119 28.79 2.41 11.80
CA PRO A 119 27.93 2.68 12.95
C PRO A 119 26.51 2.15 12.77
N VAL A 120 25.86 1.79 13.87
CA VAL A 120 24.45 1.33 13.85
C VAL A 120 23.50 2.41 13.33
N LEU A 121 23.77 3.68 13.62
CA LEU A 121 23.01 4.84 13.14
C LEU A 121 23.63 5.48 11.88
N SER A 122 24.20 4.66 10.99
CA SER A 122 24.66 5.16 9.68
C SER A 122 23.48 5.51 8.77
N SER A 123 23.65 6.57 7.97
CA SER A 123 22.73 6.95 6.90
C SER A 123 22.57 5.84 5.86
N VAL A 124 21.34 5.65 5.36
CA VAL A 124 21.06 4.72 4.26
C VAL A 124 21.36 5.36 2.90
N GLY A 125 22.01 4.61 2.00
CA GLY A 125 22.33 5.09 0.65
C GLY A 125 23.47 4.35 -0.06
N LEU A 126 23.88 4.91 -1.21
CA LEU A 126 25.02 4.43 -2.00
C LEU A 126 26.30 5.13 -1.55
N TYR A 127 27.25 4.36 -1.01
CA TYR A 127 28.56 4.81 -0.56
C TYR A 127 29.64 4.51 -1.59
N ARG A 128 30.65 5.38 -1.68
CA ARG A 128 31.92 5.10 -2.38
C ARG A 128 33.01 4.77 -1.38
N LEU A 129 33.87 3.81 -1.71
CA LEU A 129 34.97 3.36 -0.85
C LEU A 129 36.32 3.63 -1.51
N LEU A 130 37.20 4.32 -0.81
CA LEU A 130 38.58 4.60 -1.20
C LEU A 130 39.56 3.95 -0.23
N LEU A 131 40.73 3.56 -0.73
CA LEU A 131 41.89 3.11 0.03
C LEU A 131 43.02 4.13 -0.13
N HIS A 132 43.64 4.47 0.99
CA HIS A 132 44.85 5.27 1.07
C HIS A 132 45.98 4.40 1.64
N ILE A 133 47.12 4.42 0.95
CA ILE A 133 48.34 3.75 1.35
C ILE A 133 49.36 4.85 1.64
N GLU A 134 49.69 5.05 2.91
CA GLU A 134 50.68 6.03 3.34
C GLU A 134 52.03 5.34 3.58
N THR A 135 53.06 5.88 2.95
CA THR A 135 54.44 5.36 2.98
C THR A 135 55.40 6.52 3.21
N PHE A 136 56.68 6.23 3.48
CA PHE A 136 57.73 7.26 3.54
C PHE A 136 57.90 8.05 2.22
N GLN A 137 57.39 7.55 1.10
CA GLN A 137 57.39 8.23 -0.21
C GLN A 137 56.15 9.11 -0.44
N GLY A 138 55.24 9.19 0.53
CA GLY A 138 53.96 9.88 0.44
C GLY A 138 52.76 8.93 0.36
N ARG A 139 51.59 9.52 0.08
CA ARG A 139 50.28 8.86 0.08
C ARG A 139 49.81 8.52 -1.33
N ARG A 140 49.44 7.25 -1.56
CA ARG A 140 48.75 6.78 -2.77
C ARG A 140 47.27 6.58 -2.46
N THR A 141 46.39 6.89 -3.41
CA THR A 141 44.93 6.79 -3.26
C THR A 141 44.33 5.93 -4.37
N TYR A 142 43.45 5.00 -4.00
CA TYR A 142 42.81 4.04 -4.88
C TYR A 142 41.30 4.07 -4.66
N THR A 143 40.49 4.25 -5.70
CA THR A 143 39.03 4.02 -5.61
C THR A 143 38.79 2.52 -5.66
N LEU A 144 38.21 1.93 -4.61
CA LEU A 144 37.91 0.50 -4.56
C LEU A 144 36.62 0.17 -5.31
N GLY A 145 35.58 0.98 -5.13
CA GLY A 145 34.26 0.77 -5.73
C GLY A 145 33.16 1.46 -4.93
N SER A 146 31.94 0.94 -5.04
CA SER A 146 30.76 1.45 -4.33
C SER A 146 29.94 0.31 -3.73
N PHE A 147 29.28 0.58 -2.60
CA PHE A 147 28.38 -0.36 -1.92
C PHE A 147 27.13 0.36 -1.42
N VAL A 148 26.02 -0.36 -1.30
CA VAL A 148 24.76 0.14 -0.75
C VAL A 148 24.67 -0.26 0.71
N LEU A 149 24.37 0.71 1.58
CA LEU A 149 24.16 0.51 3.01
C LEU A 149 22.68 0.70 3.34
N LEU A 150 22.06 -0.31 3.94
CA LEU A 150 20.63 -0.38 4.27
C LEU A 150 20.39 -0.44 5.80
N PHE A 151 19.13 -0.27 6.20
CA PHE A 151 18.66 -0.55 7.56
C PHE A 151 18.84 -2.03 7.93
N ASN A 152 19.00 -2.32 9.22
CA ASN A 152 19.32 -3.64 9.74
C ASN A 152 18.30 -4.20 10.74
N PRO A 153 17.18 -4.79 10.28
CA PRO A 153 16.14 -5.32 11.16
C PRO A 153 16.54 -6.61 11.91
N TRP A 154 17.75 -7.15 11.67
CA TRP A 154 18.33 -8.25 12.44
C TRP A 154 19.19 -7.79 13.64
N LEU A 155 19.51 -6.50 13.74
CA LEU A 155 20.43 -5.97 14.76
C LEU A 155 19.67 -5.20 15.84
N GLU A 156 19.69 -5.69 17.07
CA GLU A 156 18.95 -5.14 18.23
C GLU A 156 19.16 -3.63 18.44
N GLY A 157 20.39 -3.15 18.25
CA GLY A 157 20.73 -1.73 18.36
C GLY A 157 20.11 -0.82 17.29
N ASP A 158 19.63 -1.36 16.17
CA ASP A 158 19.02 -0.59 15.07
C ASP A 158 17.56 -0.21 15.43
N PRO A 159 17.14 1.05 15.24
CA PRO A 159 15.74 1.45 15.32
C PRO A 159 14.73 0.55 14.59
N VAL A 160 15.10 -0.14 13.50
CA VAL A 160 14.18 -1.04 12.78
C VAL A 160 14.18 -2.50 13.26
N TYR A 161 14.87 -2.82 14.36
CA TYR A 161 15.01 -4.19 14.84
C TYR A 161 13.66 -4.89 15.05
N MET A 162 13.48 -6.03 14.38
CA MET A 162 12.27 -6.86 14.46
C MET A 162 12.69 -8.24 15.00
N PRO A 163 12.34 -8.61 16.25
CA PRO A 163 13.00 -9.71 16.95
C PRO A 163 12.67 -11.11 16.42
N LEU A 164 11.46 -11.33 15.90
CA LEU A 164 10.99 -12.67 15.49
C LEU A 164 11.33 -12.99 14.04
N ASP A 165 11.96 -14.13 13.78
CA ASP A 165 12.29 -14.59 12.42
C ASP A 165 11.08 -14.64 11.50
N VAL A 166 9.96 -15.22 11.94
CA VAL A 166 8.73 -15.31 11.14
C VAL A 166 8.16 -13.95 10.75
N GLN A 167 8.45 -12.89 11.51
CA GLN A 167 8.08 -11.52 11.15
C GLN A 167 9.08 -10.92 10.14
N ARG A 168 10.38 -11.18 10.29
CA ARG A 168 11.41 -10.76 9.30
C ARG A 168 11.18 -11.43 7.95
N GLU A 169 10.81 -12.72 7.94
CA GLU A 169 10.47 -13.45 6.72
C GLU A 169 9.23 -12.83 6.03
N GLU A 170 8.13 -12.55 6.74
CA GLU A 170 6.91 -11.96 6.14
C GLU A 170 7.06 -10.46 5.76
N TYR A 171 7.73 -9.66 6.59
CA TYR A 171 7.70 -8.20 6.53
C TYR A 171 8.96 -7.54 5.96
N ILE A 172 10.03 -8.31 5.69
CA ILE A 172 11.20 -7.88 4.91
C ILE A 172 11.41 -8.77 3.69
N LYS A 173 11.50 -10.09 3.89
CA LYS A 173 11.95 -11.00 2.82
C LYS A 173 10.87 -11.40 1.81
N SER A 174 9.62 -11.60 2.25
CA SER A 174 8.54 -11.97 1.33
C SER A 174 8.35 -10.91 0.25
N ASP A 175 8.43 -11.31 -1.02
CA ASP A 175 8.13 -10.48 -2.19
C ASP A 175 6.67 -10.57 -2.64
N TYR A 176 5.86 -11.28 -1.86
CA TYR A 176 4.44 -11.52 -2.07
C TYR A 176 3.61 -10.92 -0.92
N GLY A 177 2.46 -10.32 -1.27
CA GLY A 177 1.47 -9.80 -0.34
C GLY A 177 0.03 -10.02 -0.81
N LEU A 178 -0.91 -9.63 0.06
CA LEU A 178 -2.33 -9.56 -0.24
C LEU A 178 -2.87 -8.18 0.12
N VAL A 179 -3.65 -7.61 -0.79
CA VAL A 179 -4.51 -6.45 -0.57
C VAL A 179 -5.94 -6.96 -0.38
N TYR A 180 -6.68 -6.41 0.59
CA TYR A 180 -8.11 -6.67 0.74
C TYR A 180 -8.90 -5.50 0.15
N MET A 181 -9.99 -5.76 -0.56
CA MET A 181 -10.76 -4.77 -1.32
C MET A 181 -12.25 -5.10 -1.28
N GLY A 182 -13.10 -4.26 -1.90
CA GLY A 182 -14.54 -4.45 -1.97
C GLY A 182 -15.28 -3.78 -0.81
N SER A 183 -16.17 -4.50 -0.15
CA SER A 183 -16.94 -4.01 1.01
C SER A 183 -16.71 -4.88 2.24
N HIS A 184 -17.06 -4.38 3.43
CA HIS A 184 -16.94 -5.15 4.69
C HIS A 184 -17.76 -6.45 4.70
N GLN A 185 -18.78 -6.57 3.82
CA GLN A 185 -19.63 -7.76 3.66
C GLN A 185 -19.13 -8.71 2.57
N ASN A 186 -18.45 -8.17 1.55
CA ASN A 186 -17.94 -8.94 0.42
C ASN A 186 -16.50 -8.51 0.09
N ILE A 187 -15.57 -9.13 0.81
CA ILE A 187 -14.15 -8.81 0.76
C ILE A 187 -13.47 -9.62 -0.34
N SER A 188 -13.05 -8.95 -1.42
CA SER A 188 -12.13 -9.57 -2.38
C SER A 188 -10.69 -9.50 -1.85
N ARG A 189 -9.88 -10.52 -2.19
CA ARG A 189 -8.46 -10.59 -1.86
C ARG A 189 -7.66 -10.57 -3.14
N ARG A 190 -6.69 -9.66 -3.23
CA ARG A 190 -5.88 -9.44 -4.42
C ARG A 190 -4.40 -9.70 -4.10
N PRO A 191 -3.81 -10.77 -4.65
CA PRO A 191 -2.37 -10.96 -4.68
C PRO A 191 -1.62 -9.75 -5.23
N TRP A 192 -0.47 -9.45 -4.63
CA TRP A 192 0.43 -8.40 -5.11
C TRP A 192 1.88 -8.88 -5.03
N LEU A 193 2.64 -8.69 -6.11
CA LEU A 193 4.09 -8.89 -6.11
C LEU A 193 4.80 -7.58 -5.79
N TYR A 194 5.38 -7.48 -4.60
CA TYR A 194 6.27 -6.38 -4.26
C TYR A 194 7.51 -6.40 -5.17
N GLY A 195 8.10 -7.58 -5.38
CA GLY A 195 9.16 -7.78 -6.37
C GLY A 195 10.47 -7.05 -6.03
N GLN A 196 10.82 -6.90 -4.75
CA GLN A 196 12.03 -6.21 -4.30
C GLN A 196 13.35 -6.81 -4.83
N TYR A 197 13.33 -8.04 -5.33
CA TYR A 197 14.47 -8.75 -5.91
C TYR A 197 14.51 -8.68 -7.45
N GLU A 198 13.52 -8.06 -8.10
CA GLU A 198 13.52 -7.94 -9.55
C GLU A 198 14.58 -6.89 -10.00
N PRO A 199 15.35 -7.15 -11.08
CA PRO A 199 16.48 -6.31 -11.45
C PRO A 199 16.10 -4.85 -11.71
N GLY A 200 16.82 -3.92 -11.06
CA GLY A 200 16.61 -2.48 -11.17
C GLY A 200 15.73 -1.86 -10.08
N VAL A 201 15.06 -2.67 -9.25
CA VAL A 201 14.15 -2.17 -8.20
C VAL A 201 14.91 -1.47 -7.06
N LEU A 202 16.05 -2.02 -6.60
CA LEU A 202 16.90 -1.33 -5.62
C LEU A 202 17.45 -0.02 -6.19
N GLU A 203 17.92 -0.03 -7.43
CA GLU A 203 18.47 1.15 -8.09
C GLU A 203 17.40 2.25 -8.24
N ALA A 204 16.16 1.90 -8.59
CA ALA A 204 15.03 2.83 -8.60
C ALA A 204 14.72 3.41 -7.21
N CYS A 205 14.74 2.58 -6.15
CA CYS A 205 14.53 3.04 -4.78
C CYS A 205 15.65 3.98 -4.31
N LEU A 206 16.90 3.75 -4.72
CA LEU A 206 18.02 4.65 -4.42
C LEU A 206 17.92 5.97 -5.20
N GLN A 207 17.44 5.91 -6.46
CA GLN A 207 17.19 7.08 -7.30
C GLN A 207 16.07 7.97 -6.74
N LEU A 208 15.00 7.37 -6.19
CA LEU A 208 13.90 8.06 -5.50
C LEU A 208 14.41 9.02 -4.43
N LEU A 209 15.35 8.57 -3.60
CA LEU A 209 15.93 9.39 -2.55
C LEU A 209 16.76 10.56 -3.09
N GLN A 210 17.32 10.47 -4.30
CA GLN A 210 18.12 11.55 -4.91
C GLN A 210 17.27 12.64 -5.55
N VAL A 211 16.01 12.36 -5.88
CA VAL A 211 15.09 13.32 -6.52
C VAL A 211 14.02 13.87 -5.57
N SER A 212 14.09 13.55 -4.28
CA SER A 212 13.19 14.10 -3.27
C SER A 212 13.41 15.60 -3.06
N PRO A 213 12.37 16.39 -2.76
CA PRO A 213 12.51 17.82 -2.49
C PRO A 213 13.49 18.12 -1.36
N GLN A 214 13.55 17.24 -0.35
CA GLN A 214 14.46 17.37 0.78
C GLN A 214 15.92 17.21 0.33
N HIS A 215 16.20 16.26 -0.57
CA HIS A 215 17.52 16.12 -1.16
C HIS A 215 17.86 17.27 -2.12
N LEU A 216 16.92 17.70 -2.96
CA LEU A 216 17.14 18.78 -3.93
C LEU A 216 17.36 20.15 -3.25
N SER A 217 16.76 20.38 -2.08
CA SER A 217 16.93 21.61 -1.29
C SER A 217 18.20 21.61 -0.43
N ASP A 218 18.49 20.55 0.32
CA ASP A 218 19.72 20.40 1.10
C ASP A 218 20.18 18.94 1.15
N LYS A 219 21.03 18.59 0.16
CA LYS A 219 21.63 17.25 0.01
C LYS A 219 22.30 16.74 1.26
N ARG A 220 23.04 17.61 1.97
CA ARG A 220 23.87 17.22 3.10
C ARG A 220 23.01 16.97 4.34
N LYS A 221 22.04 17.86 4.60
CA LYS A 221 21.06 17.68 5.67
C LYS A 221 20.21 16.43 5.43
N ASP A 222 19.70 16.25 4.22
CA ASP A 222 18.95 15.04 3.85
C ASP A 222 19.79 13.78 4.12
N TYR A 223 21.03 13.69 3.60
CA TYR A 223 21.89 12.52 3.85
C TYR A 223 22.11 12.23 5.34
N ILE A 224 22.29 13.23 6.19
CA ILE A 224 22.42 13.03 7.65
C ILE A 224 21.11 12.43 8.22
N LEU A 225 19.96 12.97 7.81
CA LEU A 225 18.65 12.54 8.30
C LEU A 225 18.23 11.15 7.78
N ARG A 226 18.82 10.63 6.69
CA ARG A 226 18.63 9.22 6.25
C ARG A 226 19.14 8.16 7.23
N ALA A 227 19.72 8.55 8.37
CA ALA A 227 20.01 7.65 9.49
C ALA A 227 18.76 7.29 10.30
N ASP A 228 17.71 8.12 10.26
CA ASP A 228 16.46 7.94 10.98
C ASP A 228 15.39 7.29 10.06
N PRO A 229 14.79 6.14 10.44
CA PRO A 229 13.70 5.55 9.67
C PRO A 229 12.44 6.41 9.68
N VAL A 230 12.16 7.22 10.71
CA VAL A 230 10.96 8.08 10.78
C VAL A 230 11.03 9.16 9.70
N TYR A 231 12.14 9.90 9.64
CA TYR A 231 12.42 10.84 8.56
C TYR A 231 12.33 10.19 7.18
N LEU A 232 13.04 9.07 6.97
CA LEU A 232 13.08 8.46 5.64
C LEU A 232 11.69 7.95 5.22
N SER A 233 10.92 7.38 6.15
CA SER A 233 9.54 6.96 5.89
C SER A 233 8.63 8.12 5.49
N ARG A 234 8.79 9.30 6.10
CA ARG A 234 8.04 10.52 5.70
C ARG A 234 8.42 10.99 4.29
N VAL A 235 9.72 11.05 3.98
CA VAL A 235 10.21 11.42 2.63
C VAL A 235 9.67 10.47 1.57
N ILE A 236 9.76 9.15 1.79
CA ILE A 236 9.26 8.16 0.85
C ILE A 236 7.73 8.26 0.72
N CYS A 237 6.99 8.40 1.82
CA CYS A 237 5.53 8.50 1.80
C CYS A 237 5.03 9.65 0.91
N ALA A 238 5.70 10.82 0.96
CA ALA A 238 5.45 11.91 0.02
C ALA A 238 5.78 11.49 -1.41
N MET A 239 6.99 10.97 -1.63
CA MET A 239 7.54 10.64 -2.95
C MET A 239 6.87 9.49 -3.71
N VAL A 240 5.99 8.68 -3.10
CA VAL A 240 5.18 7.72 -3.87
C VAL A 240 4.05 8.44 -4.64
N ASN A 241 3.61 9.62 -4.18
CA ASN A 241 2.63 10.47 -4.87
C ASN A 241 3.29 11.62 -5.63
N CYS A 242 2.83 11.96 -6.83
CA CYS A 242 3.42 13.02 -7.65
C CYS A 242 2.67 14.36 -7.66
N ASN A 243 1.62 14.53 -6.84
CA ASN A 243 0.77 15.73 -6.91
C ASN A 243 1.54 17.06 -6.66
N ASP A 244 2.65 17.00 -5.92
CA ASP A 244 3.47 18.17 -5.57
C ASP A 244 4.95 18.02 -5.93
N ASP A 245 5.42 16.78 -6.18
CA ASP A 245 6.83 16.39 -6.26
C ASP A 245 7.10 15.54 -7.51
N LEU A 246 8.38 15.22 -7.79
CA LEU A 246 8.80 14.23 -8.80
C LEU A 246 8.53 12.77 -8.36
N GLY A 247 7.34 12.53 -7.82
CA GLY A 247 6.94 11.27 -7.22
C GLY A 247 6.61 10.15 -8.21
N ILE A 248 6.41 8.94 -7.70
CA ILE A 248 6.34 7.72 -8.51
C ILE A 248 5.04 7.62 -9.32
N LEU A 249 3.88 7.81 -8.67
CA LEU A 249 2.56 7.55 -9.26
C LEU A 249 1.72 8.82 -9.37
N LEU A 250 1.05 8.98 -10.51
CA LEU A 250 -0.04 9.93 -10.68
C LEU A 250 -1.37 9.26 -10.31
N GLY A 251 -2.09 9.90 -9.40
CA GLY A 251 -3.36 9.41 -8.89
C GLY A 251 -4.55 9.79 -9.79
N ARG A 252 -5.46 8.83 -10.05
CA ARG A 252 -6.74 9.09 -10.73
C ARG A 252 -7.84 8.16 -10.19
N TRP A 253 -8.97 8.75 -9.80
CA TRP A 253 -10.14 8.08 -9.19
C TRP A 253 -11.44 8.25 -10.00
N GLN A 254 -11.39 9.03 -11.07
CA GLN A 254 -12.53 9.40 -11.92
C GLN A 254 -12.02 9.45 -13.37
N ASP A 255 -12.95 9.45 -14.33
CA ASP A 255 -12.68 9.50 -15.78
C ASP A 255 -11.94 8.28 -16.37
N SER A 256 -11.68 8.33 -17.67
CA SER A 256 -11.00 7.26 -18.42
C SER A 256 -9.52 7.12 -18.04
N TYR A 257 -8.97 5.92 -18.23
CA TYR A 257 -7.56 5.60 -18.04
C TYR A 257 -6.79 5.40 -19.37
N GLU A 258 -7.40 5.74 -20.52
CA GLU A 258 -6.85 5.51 -21.88
C GLU A 258 -5.41 6.03 -22.11
N ASP A 259 -4.98 7.06 -21.39
CA ASP A 259 -3.63 7.64 -21.48
C ASP A 259 -2.63 7.06 -20.45
N GLY A 260 -2.95 5.91 -19.85
CA GLY A 260 -2.11 5.20 -18.90
C GLY A 260 -2.54 3.74 -18.69
N VAL A 261 -2.12 3.15 -17.56
CA VAL A 261 -2.54 1.82 -17.11
C VAL A 261 -3.65 1.97 -16.08
N SER A 262 -4.72 1.16 -16.19
CA SER A 262 -5.77 1.12 -15.18
C SER A 262 -5.19 0.75 -13.81
N PRO A 263 -5.54 1.44 -12.71
CA PRO A 263 -5.13 1.06 -11.36
C PRO A 263 -5.49 -0.39 -10.99
N THR A 264 -6.50 -0.97 -11.65
CA THR A 264 -6.97 -2.34 -11.47
C THR A 264 -6.20 -3.39 -12.29
N GLU A 265 -5.27 -3.00 -13.16
CA GLU A 265 -4.42 -3.92 -13.96
C GLU A 265 -3.09 -4.25 -13.27
N TRP A 266 -2.57 -3.37 -12.42
CA TRP A 266 -1.29 -3.60 -11.74
C TRP A 266 -1.30 -4.86 -10.85
N GLY A 267 -0.43 -5.82 -11.17
CA GLY A 267 -0.19 -7.02 -10.35
C GLY A 267 1.02 -6.93 -9.41
N GLY A 268 1.82 -5.86 -9.51
CA GLY A 268 3.04 -5.72 -8.73
C GLY A 268 3.73 -4.35 -8.83
N SER A 269 4.69 -4.11 -7.94
CA SER A 269 5.37 -2.82 -7.79
C SER A 269 6.65 -2.68 -8.61
N ALA A 270 7.29 -3.80 -9.00
CA ALA A 270 8.53 -3.79 -9.77
C ALA A 270 8.38 -3.10 -11.14
N ASP A 271 7.27 -3.34 -11.85
CA ASP A 271 7.02 -2.72 -13.15
C ASP A 271 6.80 -1.21 -13.05
N ILE A 272 6.06 -0.75 -12.02
CA ILE A 272 5.84 0.67 -11.73
C ILE A 272 7.18 1.37 -11.44
N LEU A 273 8.00 0.81 -10.54
CA LEU A 273 9.29 1.40 -10.15
C LEU A 273 10.28 1.44 -11.33
N ARG A 274 10.31 0.41 -12.18
CA ARG A 274 11.16 0.38 -13.39
C ARG A 274 10.66 1.35 -14.46
N LEU A 275 9.36 1.49 -14.64
CA LEU A 275 8.78 2.44 -15.59
C LEU A 275 9.08 3.88 -15.17
N TRP A 276 8.93 4.21 -13.88
CA TRP A 276 9.28 5.51 -13.32
C TRP A 276 10.77 5.84 -13.47
N ALA A 277 11.66 4.90 -13.12
CA ALA A 277 13.10 5.12 -13.23
C ALA A 277 13.57 5.27 -14.69
N SER A 278 13.02 4.48 -15.62
CA SER A 278 13.36 4.55 -17.05
C SER A 278 12.73 5.74 -17.79
N SER A 279 11.60 6.26 -17.31
CA SER A 279 10.97 7.50 -17.82
C SER A 279 11.61 8.79 -17.31
N ASN A 280 12.86 8.74 -16.82
CA ASN A 280 13.57 9.87 -16.23
C ASN A 280 12.82 10.47 -15.02
N CYS A 281 12.32 9.61 -14.12
CA CYS A 281 11.51 9.98 -12.95
C CYS A 281 10.17 10.66 -13.29
N SER A 282 9.60 10.39 -14.48
CA SER A 282 8.27 10.90 -14.82
C SER A 282 7.18 10.08 -14.13
N PRO A 283 6.13 10.72 -13.58
CA PRO A 283 5.06 10.01 -12.87
C PRO A 283 4.35 8.95 -13.71
N VAL A 284 4.20 7.75 -13.13
CA VAL A 284 3.53 6.61 -13.74
C VAL A 284 2.01 6.75 -13.62
N ARG A 285 1.33 6.55 -14.74
CA ARG A 285 -0.13 6.66 -14.90
C ARG A 285 -0.75 5.25 -14.92
N TYR A 286 -1.69 4.86 -14.05
CA TYR A 286 -2.25 5.56 -12.88
C TYR A 286 -2.20 4.71 -11.61
N GLY A 287 -2.23 5.36 -10.46
CA GLY A 287 -2.34 4.74 -9.13
C GLY A 287 -3.67 5.03 -8.43
N GLN A 288 -4.06 4.11 -7.54
CA GLN A 288 -5.10 4.28 -6.51
C GLN A 288 -4.60 3.70 -5.18
N CYS A 289 -5.32 3.87 -4.06
CA CYS A 289 -4.74 3.73 -2.70
C CYS A 289 -3.95 2.43 -2.47
N TRP A 290 -4.42 1.28 -2.96
CA TRP A 290 -3.70 0.01 -2.85
C TRP A 290 -2.41 -0.05 -3.68
N VAL A 291 -2.37 0.60 -4.85
CA VAL A 291 -1.19 0.70 -5.72
C VAL A 291 -0.11 1.52 -5.01
N PHE A 292 -0.48 2.71 -4.51
CA PHE A 292 0.43 3.56 -3.73
C PHE A 292 0.94 2.84 -2.47
N ALA A 293 0.05 2.23 -1.68
CA ALA A 293 0.43 1.50 -0.48
C ALA A 293 1.35 0.31 -0.78
N SER A 294 1.12 -0.42 -1.86
CA SER A 294 1.94 -1.59 -2.20
C SER A 294 3.32 -1.20 -2.75
N VAL A 295 3.40 -0.11 -3.53
CA VAL A 295 4.69 0.50 -3.94
C VAL A 295 5.44 1.05 -2.73
N LEU A 296 4.76 1.77 -1.82
CA LEU A 296 5.34 2.26 -0.56
C LEU A 296 5.92 1.10 0.28
N CYS A 297 5.15 0.03 0.47
CA CYS A 297 5.60 -1.18 1.17
C CYS A 297 6.85 -1.79 0.52
N THR A 298 6.89 -1.85 -0.82
CA THR A 298 8.06 -2.32 -1.58
C THR A 298 9.30 -1.47 -1.29
N VAL A 299 9.21 -0.15 -1.41
CA VAL A 299 10.36 0.76 -1.19
C VAL A 299 10.88 0.66 0.24
N MET A 300 9.98 0.57 1.23
CA MET A 300 10.37 0.40 2.65
C MET A 300 11.11 -0.92 2.88
N ARG A 301 10.57 -2.04 2.37
CA ARG A 301 11.20 -3.38 2.46
C ARG A 301 12.57 -3.41 1.80
N VAL A 302 12.69 -2.84 0.59
CA VAL A 302 13.97 -2.69 -0.14
C VAL A 302 15.01 -1.96 0.71
N LEU A 303 14.61 -0.89 1.40
CA LEU A 303 15.53 -0.09 2.22
C LEU A 303 15.83 -0.73 3.60
N GLY A 304 15.13 -1.80 3.96
CA GLY A 304 15.32 -2.56 5.20
C GLY A 304 14.41 -2.16 6.35
N ILE A 305 13.36 -1.37 6.10
CA ILE A 305 12.31 -1.05 7.09
C ILE A 305 11.23 -2.14 6.98
N PRO A 306 10.89 -2.88 8.05
CA PRO A 306 9.85 -3.91 7.98
C PRO A 306 8.48 -3.26 7.82
N SER A 307 7.70 -3.71 6.84
CA SER A 307 6.44 -3.06 6.47
C SER A 307 5.35 -4.06 6.07
N ARG A 308 4.09 -3.71 6.34
CA ARG A 308 2.90 -4.47 5.91
C ARG A 308 1.79 -3.56 5.41
N VAL A 309 1.07 -4.02 4.39
CA VAL A 309 -0.10 -3.33 3.84
C VAL A 309 -1.32 -3.62 4.73
N VAL A 310 -2.08 -2.57 5.04
CA VAL A 310 -3.29 -2.62 5.88
C VAL A 310 -4.46 -2.02 5.11
N THR A 311 -5.58 -2.72 5.08
CA THR A 311 -6.87 -2.26 4.54
C THR A 311 -7.81 -1.91 5.69
N VAL A 312 -8.42 -0.72 5.65
CA VAL A 312 -9.56 -0.34 6.50
C VAL A 312 -10.82 -0.32 5.65
N PHE A 313 -11.86 -1.04 6.06
CA PHE A 313 -13.18 -0.99 5.44
C PHE A 313 -14.05 0.08 6.08
N ASN A 314 -14.87 0.73 5.24
CA ASN A 314 -15.64 1.93 5.58
C ASN A 314 -14.70 3.02 6.17
N ALA A 315 -13.63 3.35 5.45
CA ALA A 315 -12.63 4.32 5.89
C ALA A 315 -13.15 5.75 5.66
N ALA A 316 -13.31 6.52 6.72
CA ALA A 316 -13.72 7.92 6.61
C ALA A 316 -12.58 8.82 6.10
N HIS A 317 -12.95 9.77 5.26
CA HIS A 317 -12.09 10.84 4.77
C HIS A 317 -12.71 12.17 5.21
N ASP A 318 -12.32 12.60 6.40
CA ASP A 318 -12.72 13.86 7.04
C ASP A 318 -11.93 15.03 6.42
N SER A 319 -12.64 16.00 5.83
CA SER A 319 -12.03 17.13 5.12
C SER A 319 -11.91 18.42 5.95
N ASP A 320 -12.57 18.51 7.11
CA ASP A 320 -12.55 19.69 7.99
C ASP A 320 -11.95 19.41 9.39
N GLY A 321 -11.70 18.15 9.73
CA GLY A 321 -11.09 17.68 10.97
C GLY A 321 -12.05 17.58 12.15
N ASN A 322 -13.37 17.60 11.93
CA ASN A 322 -14.38 17.63 12.99
C ASN A 322 -14.71 16.24 13.60
N LEU A 323 -14.17 15.15 13.03
CA LEU A 323 -14.41 13.74 13.36
C LEU A 323 -15.84 13.23 13.08
N SER A 324 -16.57 13.90 12.19
CA SER A 324 -17.86 13.43 11.68
C SER A 324 -18.00 13.66 10.18
N ILE A 325 -18.54 12.65 9.50
CA ILE A 325 -18.70 12.61 8.04
C ILE A 325 -20.17 12.83 7.70
N GLU A 326 -20.49 13.88 6.94
CA GLU A 326 -21.85 14.09 6.47
C GLU A 326 -22.12 13.32 5.17
N GLU A 327 -23.22 12.57 5.09
CA GLU A 327 -23.70 11.98 3.83
C GLU A 327 -25.07 12.53 3.48
N TYR A 328 -25.26 12.94 2.23
CA TYR A 328 -26.47 13.60 1.77
C TYR A 328 -27.29 12.68 0.87
N TYR A 329 -28.60 12.60 1.10
CA TYR A 329 -29.54 11.78 0.33
C TYR A 329 -30.77 12.62 -0.09
N SER A 330 -31.32 12.37 -1.27
CA SER A 330 -32.56 13.01 -1.72
C SER A 330 -33.78 12.44 -0.97
N SER A 331 -34.92 13.13 -1.04
CA SER A 331 -36.19 12.62 -0.47
C SER A 331 -36.68 11.31 -1.09
N THR A 332 -36.06 10.83 -2.18
CA THR A 332 -36.37 9.56 -2.86
C THR A 332 -35.26 8.51 -2.72
N GLY A 333 -34.19 8.80 -1.97
CA GLY A 333 -33.11 7.85 -1.68
C GLY A 333 -31.81 8.03 -2.48
N GLU A 334 -31.74 8.95 -3.44
CA GLU A 334 -30.52 9.14 -4.24
C GLU A 334 -29.40 9.73 -3.36
N LYS A 335 -28.23 9.09 -3.30
CA LYS A 335 -27.02 9.64 -2.68
C LYS A 335 -26.54 10.85 -3.49
N LEU A 336 -26.31 11.97 -2.81
CA LEU A 336 -25.99 13.28 -3.39
C LEU A 336 -24.55 13.69 -3.06
N ASN A 337 -23.82 14.17 -4.07
CA ASN A 337 -22.45 14.66 -3.91
C ASN A 337 -22.43 16.13 -3.47
N LEU A 338 -22.81 16.40 -2.22
CA LEU A 338 -22.94 17.77 -1.65
C LEU A 338 -21.84 18.16 -0.64
N THR A 339 -20.99 17.23 -0.21
CA THR A 339 -19.84 17.50 0.66
C THR A 339 -18.54 16.98 0.02
N LYS A 340 -17.40 17.36 0.59
CA LYS A 340 -16.08 16.77 0.30
C LYS A 340 -15.75 15.60 1.22
N ASP A 341 -16.46 15.46 2.34
CA ASP A 341 -16.30 14.33 3.24
C ASP A 341 -16.85 13.06 2.56
N SER A 342 -16.22 11.92 2.82
CA SER A 342 -16.64 10.67 2.20
C SER A 342 -16.29 9.48 3.08
N VAL A 343 -17.09 8.42 3.03
CA VAL A 343 -16.73 7.11 3.60
C VAL A 343 -16.37 6.20 2.44
N TRP A 344 -15.09 5.92 2.29
CA TRP A 344 -14.58 5.02 1.26
C TRP A 344 -14.87 3.59 1.69
N ASN A 345 -15.37 2.74 0.79
CA ASN A 345 -15.70 1.35 1.14
C ASN A 345 -14.49 0.57 1.63
N PHE A 346 -13.31 0.92 1.12
CA PHE A 346 -12.04 0.60 1.72
C PHE A 346 -10.99 1.68 1.41
N HIS A 347 -10.01 1.82 2.31
CA HIS A 347 -8.78 2.56 2.06
C HIS A 347 -7.58 1.71 2.50
N VAL A 348 -6.43 1.90 1.84
CA VAL A 348 -5.25 1.04 2.02
C VAL A 348 -4.02 1.89 2.32
N TRP A 349 -3.28 1.54 3.37
CA TRP A 349 -2.04 2.18 3.78
C TRP A 349 -0.96 1.15 4.16
N VAL A 350 0.17 1.63 4.68
CA VAL A 350 1.30 0.81 5.15
C VAL A 350 1.56 1.09 6.62
N GLU A 351 1.62 0.03 7.43
CA GLU A 351 2.29 0.09 8.73
C GLU A 351 3.77 -0.23 8.54
N CYS A 352 4.65 0.58 9.13
CA CYS A 352 6.08 0.31 9.24
C CYS A 352 6.43 -0.05 10.69
N TRP A 353 7.46 -0.87 10.89
CA TRP A 353 7.99 -1.24 12.20
C TRP A 353 9.29 -0.49 12.49
N MET A 354 9.31 0.31 13.55
CA MET A 354 10.49 1.02 14.03
C MET A 354 10.31 1.49 15.48
N ARG A 355 11.42 1.82 16.14
CA ARG A 355 11.43 2.58 17.39
C ARG A 355 11.24 4.07 17.13
N ARG A 356 10.59 4.76 18.07
CA ARG A 356 10.28 6.20 18.04
C ARG A 356 11.03 6.93 19.13
N SER A 357 12.33 7.19 18.89
CA SER A 357 13.19 7.95 19.80
C SER A 357 12.79 9.42 19.96
N ASP A 358 11.87 9.91 19.13
CA ASP A 358 11.18 11.20 19.24
C ASP A 358 9.96 11.17 20.19
N LEU A 359 9.55 9.97 20.64
CA LEU A 359 8.44 9.71 21.55
C LEU A 359 8.87 8.84 22.74
N THR A 360 7.92 8.41 23.57
CA THR A 360 8.11 7.40 24.63
C THR A 360 8.12 5.98 24.05
N GLU A 361 8.81 5.05 24.71
CA GLU A 361 8.97 3.63 24.30
C GLU A 361 7.64 2.88 24.08
N GLU A 362 6.52 3.37 24.63
CA GLU A 362 5.18 2.82 24.41
C GLU A 362 4.67 2.98 22.95
N PHE A 363 5.32 3.82 22.14
CA PHE A 363 5.03 4.04 20.72
C PHE A 363 5.97 3.27 19.77
N ASP A 364 6.86 2.42 20.30
CA ASP A 364 7.73 1.56 19.51
C ASP A 364 6.96 0.44 18.79
N GLY A 365 7.52 -0.01 17.67
CA GLY A 365 7.00 -1.11 16.86
C GLY A 365 6.17 -0.62 15.68
N TRP A 366 4.98 -1.19 15.47
CA TRP A 366 4.09 -0.78 14.40
C TRP A 366 3.62 0.66 14.58
N GLN A 367 3.86 1.50 13.58
CA GLN A 367 3.51 2.92 13.57
C GLN A 367 2.00 3.17 13.37
N ARG A 368 1.20 2.64 14.30
CA ARG A 368 -0.26 2.69 14.36
C ARG A 368 -0.80 3.45 15.59
N HIS A 369 -0.02 3.51 16.67
CA HIS A 369 -0.45 4.11 17.95
C HIS A 369 -0.32 5.64 18.00
N CYS A 370 0.06 6.29 16.89
CA CYS A 370 0.23 7.75 16.80
C CYS A 370 -1.10 8.53 16.73
N LEU A 371 -2.15 8.05 17.41
CA LEU A 371 -3.47 8.70 17.47
C LEU A 371 -3.53 9.86 18.48
N ARG A 372 -2.39 10.29 19.06
CA ARG A 372 -2.29 11.41 20.01
C ARG A 372 -0.96 12.20 19.93
N VAL A 373 -0.14 11.96 18.91
CA VAL A 373 1.26 12.45 18.81
C VAL A 373 1.64 12.70 17.35
N PRO A 374 2.59 13.60 17.05
CA PRO A 374 3.03 13.85 15.67
C PRO A 374 3.40 12.55 14.92
N HIS A 375 2.94 12.34 13.68
CA HIS A 375 2.25 13.27 12.77
C HIS A 375 0.90 12.70 12.27
N ASP A 376 0.07 13.58 11.70
CA ASP A 376 -1.13 13.24 10.92
C ASP A 376 -2.24 12.43 11.67
N THR A 377 -2.15 12.37 13.00
CA THR A 377 -3.09 11.78 13.97
C THR A 377 -4.58 11.90 13.61
N ALA A 378 -5.05 13.13 13.35
CA ALA A 378 -6.48 13.43 13.30
C ALA A 378 -7.15 12.75 12.10
N PHE A 379 -6.47 12.72 10.95
CA PHE A 379 -6.92 12.02 9.76
C PHE A 379 -7.02 10.51 10.01
N ILE A 380 -5.97 9.90 10.56
CA ILE A 380 -5.95 8.45 10.82
C ILE A 380 -7.04 8.07 11.85
N TYR A 381 -7.26 8.90 12.86
CA TYR A 381 -8.36 8.70 13.83
C TYR A 381 -9.72 8.77 13.14
N ALA A 382 -9.96 9.81 12.35
CA ALA A 382 -11.21 9.96 11.60
C ALA A 382 -11.47 8.73 10.73
N SER A 383 -10.47 8.29 9.95
CA SER A 383 -10.58 7.10 9.09
C SER A 383 -10.96 5.81 9.78
N VAL A 384 -10.79 5.69 11.10
CA VAL A 384 -11.13 4.46 11.85
C VAL A 384 -12.29 4.61 12.84
N ASP A 385 -12.63 5.79 13.35
CA ASP A 385 -13.65 5.96 14.42
C ASP A 385 -14.45 7.29 14.33
N ALA A 386 -14.57 7.90 13.14
CA ALA A 386 -15.49 9.03 12.91
C ALA A 386 -16.98 8.63 12.99
N ASP A 387 -17.84 9.56 13.41
CA ASP A 387 -19.31 9.39 13.38
C ASP A 387 -19.86 9.76 11.97
N ILE A 388 -20.74 8.95 11.38
CA ILE A 388 -21.44 9.30 10.12
C ILE A 388 -22.77 10.00 10.44
N ILE A 389 -23.03 11.13 9.80
CA ILE A 389 -24.27 11.91 9.90
C ILE A 389 -24.98 11.84 8.54
N ARG A 390 -26.02 11.01 8.41
CA ARG A 390 -26.80 10.91 7.17
C ARG A 390 -27.95 11.90 7.18
N LEU A 391 -28.05 12.74 6.15
CA LEU A 391 -28.99 13.85 6.03
C LEU A 391 -29.89 13.65 4.81
N ILE A 392 -31.21 13.72 5.02
CA ILE A 392 -32.19 13.69 3.93
C ILE A 392 -32.49 15.13 3.53
N VAL A 393 -32.32 15.47 2.25
CA VAL A 393 -32.57 16.82 1.70
C VAL A 393 -33.79 16.81 0.80
N HIS A 394 -34.65 17.82 0.99
CA HIS A 394 -35.80 18.09 0.14
C HIS A 394 -35.95 19.61 -0.06
N ASN A 395 -36.03 20.07 -1.30
CA ASN A 395 -36.11 21.49 -1.67
C ASN A 395 -35.06 22.38 -0.97
N GLY A 396 -33.80 21.91 -0.93
CA GLY A 396 -32.68 22.63 -0.31
C GLY A 396 -32.71 22.70 1.22
N ARG A 397 -33.56 21.90 1.89
CA ARG A 397 -33.65 21.84 3.36
C ARG A 397 -33.44 20.42 3.86
N VAL A 398 -32.75 20.28 4.99
CA VAL A 398 -32.64 19.02 5.73
C VAL A 398 -34.01 18.68 6.34
N VAL A 399 -34.51 17.48 6.05
CA VAL A 399 -35.84 16.97 6.47
C VAL A 399 -35.77 15.62 7.21
N GLY A 400 -34.57 15.08 7.39
CA GLY A 400 -34.29 13.89 8.18
C GLY A 400 -32.81 13.82 8.54
N ARG A 401 -32.46 13.23 9.68
CA ARG A 401 -31.09 13.11 10.18
C ARG A 401 -30.91 11.83 10.98
N THR A 402 -29.96 11.00 10.58
CA THR A 402 -29.53 9.78 11.28
C THR A 402 -28.06 9.93 11.69
N VAL A 403 -27.66 9.36 12.83
CA VAL A 403 -26.25 9.28 13.24
C VAL A 403 -25.87 7.83 13.41
N ASP A 404 -24.79 7.42 12.76
CA ASP A 404 -24.23 6.08 12.77
C ASP A 404 -22.78 6.18 13.27
N THR A 405 -22.55 5.70 14.48
CA THR A 405 -21.24 5.82 15.14
C THR A 405 -20.35 4.60 14.92
N GLU A 406 -20.89 3.50 14.39
CA GLU A 406 -20.23 2.19 14.40
C GLU A 406 -19.72 1.76 13.02
N CYS A 407 -20.23 2.36 11.95
CA CYS A 407 -19.92 1.97 10.58
C CYS A 407 -18.49 2.27 10.12
N VAL A 408 -17.89 3.40 10.52
CA VAL A 408 -16.51 3.74 10.11
C VAL A 408 -15.53 2.74 10.72
N GLY A 409 -14.56 2.25 9.93
CA GLY A 409 -13.49 1.37 10.41
C GLY A 409 -13.98 0.05 11.04
N GLN A 410 -15.06 -0.54 10.53
CA GLN A 410 -15.63 -1.80 11.06
C GLN A 410 -14.62 -2.97 11.01
N LEU A 411 -13.91 -3.11 9.90
CA LEU A 411 -12.91 -4.17 9.69
C LEU A 411 -11.59 -3.56 9.23
N ILE A 412 -10.50 -3.99 9.87
CA ILE A 412 -9.13 -3.59 9.52
C ILE A 412 -8.30 -4.85 9.35
N TYR A 413 -7.82 -5.12 8.12
CA TYR A 413 -7.13 -6.35 7.76
C TYR A 413 -5.72 -6.12 7.24
N THR A 414 -4.82 -7.04 7.58
CA THR A 414 -3.51 -7.26 6.95
C THR A 414 -3.38 -8.73 6.56
N LYS A 415 -2.42 -9.06 5.68
CA LYS A 415 -2.04 -10.46 5.43
C LYS A 415 -1.45 -11.07 6.70
N ARG A 416 -1.90 -12.28 7.04
CA ARG A 416 -1.35 -13.08 8.15
C ARG A 416 0.02 -13.67 7.78
N ILE A 417 0.92 -13.73 8.76
CA ILE A 417 2.21 -14.41 8.62
C ILE A 417 2.00 -15.87 8.20
N ASN A 418 2.77 -16.35 7.22
CA ASN A 418 2.74 -17.73 6.71
C ASN A 418 1.37 -18.23 6.19
N SER A 419 0.45 -17.31 5.86
CA SER A 419 -0.88 -17.66 5.36
C SER A 419 -1.44 -16.61 4.40
N ASP A 420 -2.32 -17.04 3.49
CA ASP A 420 -3.08 -16.17 2.59
C ASP A 420 -4.46 -15.79 3.19
N ALA A 421 -4.67 -16.07 4.48
CA ALA A 421 -5.82 -15.65 5.28
C ALA A 421 -5.62 -14.24 5.88
N PRO A 422 -6.69 -13.45 6.09
CA PRO A 422 -6.59 -12.17 6.79
C PRO A 422 -6.26 -12.31 8.28
N GLU A 423 -5.57 -11.30 8.80
CA GLU A 423 -5.39 -11.02 10.23
C GLU A 423 -6.21 -9.76 10.59
N ASN A 424 -7.06 -9.86 11.62
CA ASN A 424 -7.92 -8.76 12.07
C ASN A 424 -7.19 -7.86 13.07
N LEU A 425 -7.02 -6.60 12.69
CA LEU A 425 -6.37 -5.54 13.47
C LEU A 425 -7.35 -4.53 14.10
N THR A 426 -8.67 -4.64 13.88
CA THR A 426 -9.67 -3.62 14.31
C THR A 426 -9.51 -3.25 15.79
N GLN A 427 -9.32 -4.25 16.66
CA GLN A 427 -9.16 -4.04 18.10
C GLN A 427 -7.87 -3.29 18.48
N ALA A 428 -6.82 -3.38 17.64
CA ALA A 428 -5.56 -2.67 17.85
C ALA A 428 -5.64 -1.17 17.50
N TYR A 429 -6.63 -0.78 16.70
CA TYR A 429 -6.90 0.62 16.32
C TYR A 429 -7.97 1.27 17.21
N LYS A 430 -9.10 0.59 17.47
CA LYS A 430 -10.25 1.19 18.19
C LYS A 430 -10.18 1.14 19.72
N GLY A 431 -9.44 0.20 20.30
CA GLY A 431 -9.36 0.02 21.76
C GLY A 431 -10.70 -0.31 22.43
N LYS A 432 -10.71 -0.34 23.78
CA LYS A 432 -11.90 -0.70 24.59
C LYS A 432 -12.75 0.49 25.06
N ARG A 433 -12.37 1.73 24.71
CA ARG A 433 -13.08 2.96 25.08
C ARG A 433 -12.91 3.98 23.96
N ARG A 434 -14.01 4.41 23.33
CA ARG A 434 -13.99 5.58 22.44
C ARG A 434 -13.48 6.80 23.20
N TYR A 435 -12.46 7.45 22.65
CA TYR A 435 -11.99 8.73 23.16
C TYR A 435 -12.72 9.85 22.43
N ARG A 436 -13.77 10.40 23.04
CA ARG A 436 -14.33 11.66 22.56
C ARG A 436 -13.38 12.80 22.93
N PRO A 437 -12.77 13.52 21.97
CA PRO A 437 -12.03 14.73 22.32
C PRO A 437 -12.98 15.74 22.97
N VAL A 438 -12.50 16.41 24.00
CA VAL A 438 -13.27 17.46 24.67
C VAL A 438 -13.49 18.60 23.68
N ARG A 439 -14.76 18.92 23.38
CA ARG A 439 -15.16 20.14 22.68
C ARG A 439 -14.76 21.37 23.50
N ASN A 440 -13.49 21.77 23.41
CA ASN A 440 -12.88 23.08 23.69
C ASN A 440 -11.36 22.95 23.94
N VAL A 441 -10.64 22.36 22.98
CA VAL A 441 -9.21 22.65 22.84
C VAL A 441 -8.99 23.29 21.49
N ARG A 442 -9.15 24.62 21.44
CA ARG A 442 -8.38 25.43 20.48
C ARG A 442 -6.92 25.18 20.85
N SER A 443 -6.26 24.31 20.10
CA SER A 443 -4.85 23.98 20.31
C SER A 443 -4.03 25.27 20.32
N SER A 444 -3.25 25.53 21.37
CA SER A 444 -2.35 26.70 21.45
C SER A 444 -1.11 26.54 20.55
N ALA A 445 -1.24 25.82 19.43
CA ALA A 445 -0.21 25.62 18.41
C ALA A 445 -0.45 26.48 17.15
N TRP A 446 -1.53 27.28 17.12
CA TRP A 446 -1.88 28.12 15.96
C TRP A 446 -1.16 29.48 15.93
N ASP A 447 -0.54 29.93 17.03
CA ASP A 447 -0.07 31.32 17.17
C ASP A 447 1.43 31.57 16.90
N ASP A 448 2.24 30.52 16.66
CA ASP A 448 3.70 30.64 16.42
C ASP A 448 4.13 30.32 14.96
N ALA A 449 3.15 30.10 14.07
CA ALA A 449 3.38 29.98 12.63
C ALA A 449 3.38 31.37 11.97
N GLY A 450 4.55 32.01 11.96
CA GLY A 450 4.77 33.26 11.22
C GLY A 450 4.32 33.15 9.75
N GLN A 451 3.72 34.22 9.25
CA GLN A 451 3.00 34.27 7.97
C GLN A 451 3.81 33.69 6.79
N GLY A 452 3.35 32.55 6.24
CA GLY A 452 3.83 32.01 4.97
C GLY A 452 4.15 30.50 4.98
N THR A 453 3.13 29.63 5.05
CA THR A 453 3.06 28.27 4.40
C THR A 453 1.78 27.52 4.79
N GLU A 454 0.60 28.07 4.46
CA GLU A 454 -0.67 27.35 4.63
C GLU A 454 -0.89 26.35 3.47
N LEU A 455 -0.40 25.10 3.59
CA LEU A 455 -0.82 23.98 2.71
C LEU A 455 -0.35 22.55 3.09
N ASN A 456 0.49 22.35 4.12
CA ASN A 456 1.30 21.11 4.25
C ASN A 456 1.00 20.19 5.47
N ALA A 457 -0.21 20.22 6.03
CA ALA A 457 -0.52 19.57 7.32
C ALA A 457 -1.36 18.26 7.28
N ALA A 458 -1.53 17.62 6.12
CA ALA A 458 -2.29 16.37 5.98
C ALA A 458 -1.62 15.41 4.97
N ARG A 459 -0.51 14.74 5.37
CA ARG A 459 0.43 14.04 4.47
C ARG A 459 1.14 12.80 5.06
N MET A 460 0.43 11.91 5.76
CA MET A 460 0.86 10.49 5.91
C MET A 460 -0.18 9.44 5.52
N CYS A 461 -1.42 9.84 5.26
CA CYS A 461 -2.29 9.11 4.35
C CYS A 461 -2.27 9.84 3.00
N LEU A 462 -2.37 9.08 1.90
CA LEU A 462 -2.19 9.61 0.56
C LEU A 462 -3.35 10.54 0.21
N ASN A 463 -3.13 11.84 0.35
CA ASN A 463 -4.11 12.85 0.01
C ASN A 463 -4.37 12.81 -1.50
N SER A 464 -5.51 12.20 -1.86
CA SER A 464 -5.82 11.73 -3.21
C SER A 464 -7.24 12.10 -3.60
N SER A 465 -7.49 13.41 -3.66
CA SER A 465 -8.72 13.97 -4.19
C SER A 465 -8.38 15.07 -5.22
N PRO A 466 -8.99 15.07 -6.42
CA PRO A 466 -8.76 16.10 -7.41
C PRO A 466 -9.44 17.41 -7.01
N ALA A 467 -8.80 18.55 -7.30
CA ALA A 467 -9.46 19.83 -7.24
C ALA A 467 -10.46 19.95 -8.41
N ILE A 468 -11.75 19.71 -8.15
CA ILE A 468 -12.83 19.88 -9.13
C ILE A 468 -13.03 21.39 -9.39
N PRO A 469 -12.88 21.88 -10.64
CA PRO A 469 -13.26 23.24 -10.99
C PRO A 469 -14.79 23.37 -11.01
N PRO A 470 -15.37 24.48 -10.50
CA PRO A 470 -16.81 24.67 -10.56
C PRO A 470 -17.29 24.79 -12.01
N MET A 471 -18.10 23.84 -12.48
CA MET A 471 -18.80 23.98 -13.76
C MET A 471 -19.84 25.10 -13.63
N HIS A 472 -19.68 26.16 -14.42
CA HIS A 472 -20.71 27.17 -14.58
C HIS A 472 -21.91 26.59 -15.34
N ALA A 473 -23.07 26.56 -14.69
CA ALA A 473 -24.33 26.23 -15.34
C ALA A 473 -24.67 27.28 -16.41
N ALA A 474 -24.77 26.86 -17.66
CA ALA A 474 -25.24 27.70 -18.76
C ALA A 474 -26.77 27.87 -18.67
N GLY A 475 -27.22 28.97 -18.07
CA GLY A 475 -28.61 29.41 -18.14
C GLY A 475 -28.86 30.28 -19.39
N GLU A 476 -29.93 30.00 -20.12
CA GLU A 476 -30.25 30.69 -21.37
C GLU A 476 -30.66 32.16 -21.18
N GLY A 477 -30.12 33.03 -22.04
CA GLY A 477 -30.88 34.10 -22.70
C GLY A 477 -31.30 35.34 -21.90
N ARG A 478 -30.61 36.47 -22.15
CA ARG A 478 -31.25 37.76 -22.48
C ARG A 478 -30.32 38.67 -23.28
N ARG A 479 -30.91 39.62 -24.01
CA ARG A 479 -30.29 40.36 -25.12
C ARG A 479 -29.58 41.64 -24.66
N GLY A 480 -28.43 41.92 -25.31
CA GLY A 480 -28.07 43.21 -25.90
C GLY A 480 -27.70 44.39 -25.00
N GLU A 481 -26.49 44.92 -25.17
CA GLU A 481 -26.28 46.19 -25.92
C GLU A 481 -24.81 46.38 -26.31
N GLU A 482 -24.55 47.20 -27.33
CA GLU A 482 -23.21 47.49 -27.87
C GLU A 482 -22.47 48.55 -27.03
N ARG A 483 -21.12 48.56 -27.04
CA ARG A 483 -20.35 49.62 -27.75
C ARG A 483 -18.83 49.41 -27.77
N ARG A 484 -18.23 50.07 -28.76
CA ARG A 484 -16.83 50.07 -29.20
C ARG A 484 -15.94 50.95 -28.29
N GLY A 485 -14.61 50.81 -28.37
CA GLY A 485 -13.69 51.85 -27.87
C GLY A 485 -12.20 51.48 -27.90
N GLU A 486 -11.49 52.01 -28.90
CA GLU A 486 -10.07 51.83 -29.21
C GLU A 486 -9.04 52.30 -28.15
N GLU A 487 -7.92 51.58 -28.08
CA GLU A 487 -6.54 52.07 -28.33
C GLU A 487 -6.05 53.41 -27.69
N ARG A 488 -5.03 53.37 -26.81
CA ARG A 488 -3.64 53.90 -27.06
C ARG A 488 -2.77 54.12 -25.81
N ARG A 489 -1.49 53.77 -25.97
CA ARG A 489 -0.22 54.42 -25.56
C ARG A 489 -0.16 55.22 -24.23
N GLY A 490 0.84 54.92 -23.41
CA GLY A 490 1.25 55.74 -22.26
C GLY A 490 2.28 56.82 -22.59
N GLU A 491 2.65 57.61 -21.57
CA GLU A 491 3.78 58.56 -21.61
C GLU A 491 4.34 58.82 -20.19
N GLU A 492 5.33 59.71 -20.05
CA GLU A 492 6.36 59.70 -19.00
C GLU A 492 6.11 60.54 -17.72
N ARG A 493 6.93 60.26 -16.67
CA ARG A 493 7.63 61.21 -15.75
C ARG A 493 6.84 62.36 -15.08
N ARG A 494 6.96 62.51 -13.74
CA ARG A 494 8.04 63.24 -12.99
C ARG A 494 7.59 63.76 -11.60
N GLU A 495 8.48 63.65 -10.60
CA GLU A 495 8.78 64.61 -9.48
C GLU A 495 7.63 65.35 -8.72
N ARG A 496 7.55 65.40 -7.37
CA ARG A 496 8.50 66.12 -6.47
C ARG A 496 8.12 66.10 -4.95
N ARG A 497 9.11 66.39 -4.07
CA ARG A 497 9.05 66.71 -2.60
C ARG A 497 8.62 65.52 -1.69
N GLY A 498 9.18 65.24 -0.50
CA GLY A 498 10.23 65.83 0.35
C GLY A 498 10.41 64.97 1.64
N GLU A 499 11.20 65.26 2.68
CA GLU A 499 12.33 66.20 2.91
C GLU A 499 12.97 65.90 4.32
N GLY A 500 14.31 65.79 4.47
CA GLY A 500 15.07 65.50 5.72
C GLY A 500 15.52 64.03 5.94
N GLY A 501 16.64 63.67 6.60
CA GLY A 501 17.78 64.44 7.12
C GLY A 501 18.80 63.55 7.91
N GLU A 502 20.11 63.78 7.73
CA GLU A 502 21.29 63.28 8.51
C GLU A 502 21.53 61.73 8.67
N GLY A 503 22.75 61.19 8.63
CA GLY A 503 24.07 61.75 8.30
C GLY A 503 25.27 60.78 8.53
N ARG A 504 26.46 61.18 8.03
CA ARG A 504 27.84 60.63 8.27
C ARG A 504 28.22 59.28 7.61
N ARG A 505 29.10 59.28 6.59
CA ARG A 505 30.62 59.22 6.60
C ARG A 505 31.15 57.78 6.66
N GLY A 506 32.10 57.32 5.84
CA GLY A 506 32.81 57.86 4.65
C GLY A 506 33.16 56.68 3.71
N GLY A 507 33.51 56.82 2.42
CA GLY A 507 34.69 57.50 1.84
C GLY A 507 35.79 56.45 1.56
N GLY A 508 36.50 56.38 0.42
CA GLY A 508 36.47 57.07 -0.88
C GLY A 508 36.79 56.06 -2.01
N GLU A 509 36.62 56.36 -3.30
CA GLU A 509 37.60 57.06 -4.17
C GLU A 509 39.02 56.40 -4.19
N GLU A 510 39.72 56.18 -5.31
CA GLU A 510 39.37 56.27 -6.74
C GLU A 510 40.52 55.68 -7.62
N ARG A 511 40.24 55.44 -8.91
CA ARG A 511 41.15 55.62 -10.09
C ARG A 511 42.45 54.81 -10.33
N ARG A 512 42.38 54.10 -11.47
CA ARG A 512 43.22 54.24 -12.71
C ARG A 512 44.66 53.69 -12.79
N GLY A 513 44.91 53.04 -13.95
CA GLY A 513 46.20 52.96 -14.65
C GLY A 513 46.79 51.53 -14.67
N GLY A 514 47.25 50.95 -15.78
CA GLY A 514 47.26 51.40 -17.19
C GLY A 514 48.56 51.00 -17.92
N ARG A 515 48.45 50.53 -19.18
CA ARG A 515 49.52 50.04 -20.10
C ARG A 515 50.02 48.60 -19.83
N GLY A 516 50.31 47.76 -20.83
CA GLY A 516 50.06 47.89 -22.27
C GLY A 516 50.85 46.89 -23.15
N GLY A 517 50.35 46.59 -24.36
CA GLY A 517 51.06 45.88 -25.46
C GLY A 517 51.16 44.34 -25.37
N GLU A 518 51.17 43.55 -26.45
CA GLU A 518 50.89 43.77 -27.89
C GLU A 518 50.53 42.41 -28.58
N GLY A 519 49.67 42.43 -29.61
CA GLY A 519 49.59 41.44 -30.72
C GLY A 519 49.12 40.00 -30.43
N GLY A 520 48.26 39.35 -31.24
CA GLY A 520 47.51 39.78 -32.42
C GLY A 520 46.94 38.59 -33.21
N ARG A 521 45.93 38.83 -34.08
CA ARG A 521 45.14 37.86 -34.91
C ARG A 521 44.13 37.01 -34.09
N GLY A 522 42.85 36.86 -34.45
CA GLY A 522 42.02 37.52 -35.48
C GLY A 522 41.24 36.54 -36.36
N GLU A 523 39.93 36.35 -36.09
CA GLU A 523 38.83 36.48 -37.07
C GLU A 523 37.44 36.20 -36.42
N GLU A 524 36.38 36.80 -36.98
CA GLU A 524 35.00 36.78 -36.48
C GLU A 524 34.10 35.76 -37.21
N ARG A 525 32.97 35.39 -36.57
CA ARG A 525 31.55 35.54 -37.04
C ARG A 525 30.63 34.81 -36.04
N ARG A 526 29.72 35.49 -35.31
CA ARG A 526 28.31 35.77 -35.69
C ARG A 526 27.66 34.57 -36.42
N GLY A 527 26.65 33.85 -35.92
CA GLY A 527 25.59 34.17 -34.97
C GLY A 527 24.24 34.12 -35.70
N GLU A 528 23.23 33.44 -35.14
CA GLU A 528 21.82 33.88 -35.13
C GLU A 528 20.94 32.93 -34.30
N GLU A 529 19.94 33.50 -33.64
CA GLU A 529 18.89 32.85 -32.85
C GLU A 529 17.54 33.32 -33.40
N ARG A 530 16.71 32.44 -33.98
CA ARG A 530 15.33 32.80 -34.37
C ARG A 530 14.31 31.66 -34.21
N ARG A 531 13.37 31.95 -33.30
CA ARG A 531 11.91 31.68 -33.28
C ARG A 531 11.31 30.95 -34.50
N ARG A 532 10.33 30.07 -34.24
CA ARG A 532 9.33 29.61 -35.23
C ARG A 532 7.97 30.25 -34.94
N GLU A 533 7.28 30.66 -36.01
CA GLU A 533 5.89 31.13 -35.99
C GLU A 533 4.91 29.99 -36.34
N GLU A 534 3.67 30.15 -35.89
CA GLU A 534 2.51 29.36 -36.34
C GLU A 534 2.00 29.84 -37.71
N ARG A 535 1.34 28.96 -38.47
CA ARG A 535 0.29 29.35 -39.42
C ARG A 535 -0.87 28.36 -39.44
N ARG A 536 -2.09 28.92 -39.36
CA ARG A 536 -3.37 28.33 -39.80
C ARG A 536 -3.36 28.26 -41.34
N GLY A 537 -4.16 27.47 -42.07
CA GLY A 537 -5.29 26.58 -41.74
C GLY A 537 -6.35 26.76 -42.85
N GLU A 538 -7.01 25.70 -43.33
CA GLU A 538 -8.12 25.79 -44.30
C GLU A 538 -8.99 24.51 -44.30
N GLU A 539 -10.22 24.62 -44.79
CA GLU A 539 -11.35 23.68 -44.60
C GLU A 539 -11.51 22.69 -45.78
N GLU A 540 -12.21 21.56 -45.59
CA GLU A 540 -13.35 21.18 -46.45
C GLU A 540 -14.20 20.00 -45.92
N GLU A 541 -15.39 19.83 -46.50
CA GLU A 541 -16.52 19.09 -45.94
C GLU A 541 -16.64 17.59 -46.24
N ARG A 542 -17.51 16.95 -45.46
CA ARG A 542 -18.15 15.64 -45.65
C ARG A 542 -18.43 15.26 -47.11
N ARG A 543 -18.27 13.97 -47.43
CA ARG A 543 -19.20 13.24 -48.33
C ARG A 543 -19.26 11.74 -48.04
N GLU A 544 -20.48 11.26 -47.79
CA GLU A 544 -20.80 9.83 -47.76
C GLU A 544 -20.72 9.23 -49.18
N ARG A 545 -20.22 8.00 -49.32
CA ARG A 545 -20.58 7.11 -50.44
C ARG A 545 -20.80 5.68 -49.98
N ARG A 546 -22.00 5.17 -50.26
CA ARG A 546 -22.38 3.77 -50.12
C ARG A 546 -21.85 2.95 -51.30
N GLY A 547 -21.48 1.69 -51.03
CA GLY A 547 -22.09 0.56 -51.75
C GLY A 547 -21.19 -0.34 -52.61
N ARG A 548 -21.38 -1.66 -52.40
CA ARG A 548 -21.12 -2.81 -53.30
C ARG A 548 -19.64 -3.05 -53.65
N GLY A 549 -19.03 -4.20 -53.34
CA GLY A 549 -19.52 -5.56 -53.51
C GLY A 549 -18.95 -6.16 -54.80
N GLY A 550 -18.21 -7.26 -54.71
CA GLY A 550 -17.61 -7.96 -55.86
C GLY A 550 -16.67 -9.07 -55.41
N GLU A 551 -16.94 -10.30 -55.86
CA GLU A 551 -16.02 -11.44 -55.74
C GLU A 551 -14.84 -11.24 -56.68
N GLU A 552 -13.67 -11.81 -56.36
CA GLU A 552 -12.80 -12.35 -57.41
C GLU A 552 -11.98 -13.54 -56.91
N ARG A 553 -11.83 -14.54 -57.78
CA ARG A 553 -11.12 -15.81 -57.53
C ARG A 553 -10.02 -15.98 -58.59
N ARG A 554 -8.91 -16.58 -58.15
CA ARG A 554 -7.84 -17.24 -58.94
C ARG A 554 -6.90 -16.35 -59.77
N GLY A 555 -5.61 -16.62 -59.59
CA GLY A 555 -4.48 -16.30 -60.47
C GLY A 555 -3.32 -17.21 -60.07
N GLU A 556 -2.64 -17.84 -61.03
CA GLU A 556 -1.80 -19.03 -60.85
C GLU A 556 -0.29 -18.76 -61.10
N GLU A 557 0.58 -19.56 -60.46
CA GLU A 557 1.92 -19.98 -60.96
C GLU A 557 3.06 -18.90 -61.07
N ARG A 558 4.38 -19.20 -61.10
CA ARG A 558 5.17 -20.47 -61.03
C ARG A 558 6.65 -20.21 -60.58
N ARG A 559 7.22 -21.20 -59.87
CA ARG A 559 8.61 -21.78 -59.89
C ARG A 559 9.88 -20.97 -60.27
N GLY A 560 10.95 -21.26 -59.50
CA GLY A 560 12.38 -21.35 -59.92
C GLY A 560 13.30 -21.53 -58.69
N GLU A 561 13.94 -22.68 -58.39
CA GLU A 561 15.23 -23.20 -58.94
C GLU A 561 16.41 -22.19 -58.71
N GLU A 562 17.55 -22.47 -58.06
CA GLU A 562 18.53 -23.58 -58.03
C GLU A 562 19.54 -23.37 -56.84
N ARG A 563 20.51 -24.21 -56.42
CA ARG A 563 20.95 -25.63 -56.63
C ARG A 563 21.86 -26.09 -55.47
N ARG A 564 22.25 -27.38 -55.48
CA ARG A 564 23.08 -28.09 -54.47
C ARG A 564 24.59 -28.04 -54.73
N GLY A 565 25.37 -28.45 -53.71
CA GLY A 565 26.65 -29.19 -53.84
C GLY A 565 27.71 -28.78 -52.81
N GLU A 566 28.56 -29.66 -52.26
CA GLU A 566 28.51 -31.13 -52.15
C GLU A 566 29.54 -31.59 -51.06
N GLU A 567 29.30 -32.78 -50.48
CA GLU A 567 30.17 -33.66 -49.68
C GLU A 567 31.50 -33.21 -49.03
N ARG A 568 31.70 -33.66 -47.76
CA ARG A 568 32.68 -34.73 -47.46
C ARG A 568 32.44 -35.38 -46.08
N GLY A 569 32.28 -36.71 -46.08
CA GLY A 569 32.42 -37.57 -44.88
C GLY A 569 33.87 -38.07 -44.74
N GLY A 570 34.22 -38.69 -43.61
CA GLY A 570 35.59 -39.15 -43.36
C GLY A 570 35.89 -39.79 -42.00
N GLU A 571 35.15 -40.85 -41.67
CA GLU A 571 35.54 -42.03 -40.84
C GLU A 571 36.10 -41.94 -39.40
N GLU A 572 35.80 -43.02 -38.67
CA GLU A 572 36.15 -43.32 -37.28
C GLU A 572 37.62 -43.75 -37.10
N ARG A 573 38.15 -43.64 -35.87
CA ARG A 573 39.04 -44.68 -35.29
C ARG A 573 38.79 -44.88 -33.78
N ARG A 574 38.75 -46.16 -33.37
CA ARG A 574 38.75 -46.64 -31.97
C ARG A 574 40.18 -46.90 -31.46
N GLY A 575 40.33 -46.93 -30.13
CA GLY A 575 41.47 -47.55 -29.40
C GLY A 575 42.67 -46.61 -29.21
N GLU A 576 43.31 -46.49 -28.05
CA GLU A 576 43.76 -47.57 -27.15
C GLU A 576 43.85 -47.16 -25.65
N GLU A 577 44.24 -48.13 -24.81
CA GLU A 577 44.30 -48.08 -23.33
C GLU A 577 45.56 -47.36 -22.78
N GLY A 578 45.51 -46.89 -21.52
CA GLY A 578 46.59 -46.05 -20.97
C GLY A 578 46.76 -45.96 -19.44
N ARG A 579 46.43 -47.02 -18.69
CA ARG A 579 46.94 -47.36 -17.32
C ARG A 579 47.12 -46.26 -16.23
N GLY A 580 46.41 -46.45 -15.12
CA GLY A 580 47.06 -46.78 -13.84
C GLY A 580 47.30 -45.66 -12.80
N GLY A 581 46.58 -45.74 -11.67
CA GLY A 581 46.83 -44.95 -10.46
C GLY A 581 45.87 -45.35 -9.33
N GLU A 582 46.29 -46.26 -8.45
CA GLU A 582 45.40 -46.95 -7.50
C GLU A 582 45.23 -46.29 -6.12
N ARG A 583 43.98 -46.31 -5.63
CA ARG A 583 43.51 -46.61 -4.26
C ARG A 583 44.11 -45.88 -3.04
N ARG A 584 43.21 -45.25 -2.29
CA ARG A 584 42.70 -45.66 -0.94
C ARG A 584 41.45 -44.79 -0.65
N GLY A 585 40.36 -45.24 -0.05
CA GLY A 585 40.09 -46.51 0.64
C GLY A 585 39.50 -46.20 2.02
N GLY A 586 38.17 -46.24 2.14
CA GLY A 586 37.45 -45.84 3.37
C GLY A 586 35.95 -46.15 3.30
N GLU A 587 35.59 -47.38 3.65
CA GLU A 587 34.24 -47.79 4.07
C GLU A 587 33.88 -47.08 5.41
N GLU A 588 32.66 -46.99 5.93
CA GLU A 588 31.38 -47.74 5.85
C GLU A 588 30.30 -46.73 6.37
N ARG A 589 28.98 -46.79 6.17
CA ARG A 589 28.02 -47.89 6.45
C ARG A 589 26.62 -47.50 5.91
N ARG A 590 25.78 -48.49 5.62
CA ARG A 590 24.35 -48.31 5.28
C ARG A 590 23.47 -48.22 6.54
N GLY A 591 22.34 -47.53 6.41
CA GLY A 591 21.12 -47.78 7.19
C GLY A 591 19.94 -47.94 6.23
N GLU A 592 19.24 -49.07 6.28
CA GLU A 592 17.99 -49.29 5.53
C GLU A 592 16.80 -48.83 6.39
N GLU A 593 15.85 -48.11 5.80
CA GLU A 593 14.47 -48.12 6.29
C GLU A 593 13.47 -48.37 5.15
N ARG A 594 12.30 -48.89 5.54
CA ARG A 594 11.52 -49.83 4.74
C ARG A 594 10.35 -49.15 4.02
N ARG A 595 9.99 -49.71 2.87
CA ARG A 595 8.74 -49.38 2.17
C ARG A 595 7.53 -49.80 3.03
N GLY A 596 6.61 -48.87 3.25
CA GLY A 596 5.21 -49.17 3.51
C GLY A 596 4.41 -48.93 2.23
N GLU A 597 3.82 -49.98 1.66
CA GLU A 597 2.76 -49.83 0.65
C GLU A 597 1.42 -49.68 1.38
N GLU A 598 0.68 -48.61 1.13
CA GLU A 598 -0.77 -48.61 1.35
C GLU A 598 -1.52 -48.49 0.02
N ARG A 599 -2.63 -49.23 -0.03
CA ARG A 599 -3.29 -49.62 -1.28
C ARG A 599 -4.41 -48.66 -1.64
N ARG A 600 -4.68 -48.58 -2.95
CA ARG A 600 -5.88 -47.93 -3.50
C ARG A 600 -7.14 -48.52 -2.88
N GLY A 601 -8.06 -47.63 -2.50
CA GLY A 601 -9.48 -47.93 -2.34
C GLY A 601 -10.29 -47.00 -3.22
N GLU A 602 -10.89 -47.54 -4.27
CA GLU A 602 -11.89 -46.82 -5.07
C GLU A 602 -13.20 -46.70 -4.29
N ARG A 603 -13.91 -45.59 -4.44
CA ARG A 603 -15.37 -45.59 -4.25
C ARG A 603 -16.04 -44.48 -5.04
N GLU A 604 -16.99 -44.91 -5.86
CA GLU A 604 -17.84 -44.08 -6.71
C GLU A 604 -18.94 -43.36 -5.91
N GLU A 605 -19.62 -42.47 -6.62
CA GLU A 605 -20.75 -41.64 -6.17
C GLU A 605 -21.93 -42.46 -5.60
N ARG A 606 -22.68 -41.85 -4.67
CA ARG A 606 -24.15 -41.82 -4.77
C ARG A 606 -24.82 -40.78 -3.86
N GLU A 607 -25.96 -40.31 -4.34
CA GLU A 607 -26.86 -39.33 -3.73
C GLU A 607 -27.52 -39.85 -2.43
N GLY A 608 -27.93 -38.96 -1.51
CA GLY A 608 -28.68 -39.37 -0.31
C GLY A 608 -29.11 -38.23 0.62
N ARG A 609 -30.37 -37.82 0.51
CA ARG A 609 -31.05 -36.77 1.30
C ARG A 609 -31.05 -36.99 2.82
N GLY A 610 -30.90 -35.88 3.56
CA GLY A 610 -31.71 -35.53 4.75
C GLY A 610 -31.43 -36.23 6.08
N GLY A 611 -31.61 -35.52 7.20
CA GLY A 611 -31.56 -36.11 8.54
C GLY A 611 -31.14 -35.15 9.64
N GLU A 612 -32.10 -34.78 10.48
CA GLU A 612 -32.01 -33.99 11.70
C GLU A 612 -31.17 -34.61 12.86
N GLU A 613 -30.75 -33.72 13.77
CA GLU A 613 -30.66 -33.88 15.25
C GLU A 613 -29.46 -34.50 16.03
N ARG A 614 -28.96 -33.64 16.96
CA ARG A 614 -28.67 -33.85 18.41
C ARG A 614 -27.46 -34.66 18.94
N ARG A 615 -26.58 -33.91 19.63
CA ARG A 615 -26.01 -34.04 21.01
C ARG A 615 -25.56 -35.40 21.60
N GLY A 616 -24.31 -35.40 22.09
CA GLY A 616 -23.70 -36.21 23.19
C GLY A 616 -22.18 -35.89 23.22
N GLU A 617 -21.48 -35.49 24.31
CA GLU A 617 -21.17 -36.20 25.58
C GLU A 617 -20.57 -37.62 25.33
N GLU A 618 -19.39 -38.04 25.82
CA GLU A 618 -18.61 -37.67 27.03
C GLU A 618 -17.06 -37.91 26.93
N ARG A 619 -16.31 -37.16 27.76
CA ARG A 619 -15.09 -37.43 28.59
C ARG A 619 -14.03 -38.54 28.30
N GLY A 620 -12.77 -38.14 28.60
CA GLY A 620 -11.58 -38.95 29.00
C GLY A 620 -10.30 -38.12 28.75
N GLY A 621 -9.31 -37.90 29.64
CA GLY A 621 -8.89 -38.59 30.87
C GLY A 621 -8.01 -39.80 30.53
N GLU A 622 -6.72 -39.93 30.88
CA GLU A 622 -5.73 -39.10 31.61
C GLU A 622 -4.32 -39.41 31.02
N GLY A 623 -3.24 -38.76 31.49
CA GLY A 623 -1.87 -39.21 31.18
C GLY A 623 -0.76 -38.19 31.41
N ARG A 624 -0.31 -38.01 32.67
CA ARG A 624 0.92 -37.27 33.00
C ARG A 624 2.05 -38.23 33.38
N GLY A 625 3.26 -37.93 32.91
CA GLY A 625 4.53 -38.39 33.46
C GLY A 625 5.69 -37.79 32.66
N GLY A 626 6.76 -37.25 33.25
CA GLY A 626 7.05 -37.03 34.67
C GLY A 626 8.55 -37.14 34.97
N GLY A 627 9.13 -36.11 35.60
CA GLY A 627 10.54 -36.09 36.05
C GLY A 627 11.56 -35.71 34.95
N GLU A 628 12.73 -35.13 35.24
CA GLU A 628 13.34 -34.58 36.47
C GLU A 628 14.31 -33.44 36.01
N GLY A 629 14.80 -32.47 36.78
CA GLY A 629 14.78 -32.22 38.23
C GLY A 629 16.19 -31.75 38.69
N ARG A 630 16.28 -30.62 39.40
CA ARG A 630 17.40 -30.06 40.23
C ARG A 630 17.23 -28.53 40.35
N GLY A 631 17.33 -27.87 41.51
CA GLY A 631 17.48 -28.34 42.89
C GLY A 631 18.07 -27.25 43.80
N GLY A 632 17.60 -27.16 45.06
CA GLY A 632 18.11 -26.23 46.11
C GLY A 632 17.13 -25.09 46.46
N GLU A 633 16.86 -24.78 47.73
CA GLU A 633 17.26 -25.43 48.99
C GLU A 633 16.26 -25.11 50.13
N GLU A 634 16.30 -25.86 51.24
CA GLU A 634 15.23 -25.94 52.26
C GLU A 634 15.29 -24.90 53.39
N ARG A 635 14.18 -24.75 54.15
CA ARG A 635 14.14 -25.04 55.62
C ARG A 635 12.74 -24.96 56.30
N ARG A 636 12.19 -26.15 56.56
CA ARG A 636 11.47 -26.67 57.76
C ARG A 636 10.47 -25.81 58.57
N GLY A 637 9.29 -26.41 58.83
CA GLY A 637 8.36 -26.09 59.93
C GLY A 637 7.12 -27.02 59.97
N GLU A 638 7.05 -27.92 60.95
CA GLU A 638 5.97 -28.89 61.27
C GLU A 638 4.73 -28.19 61.92
N GLU A 639 3.50 -28.71 62.06
CA GLU A 639 2.84 -30.00 61.71
C GLU A 639 1.27 -29.85 61.70
N ARG A 640 0.55 -30.74 60.97
CA ARG A 640 -0.83 -31.33 61.16
C ARG A 640 -2.08 -30.50 61.61
N GLY A 641 -3.27 -30.85 61.07
CA GLY A 641 -4.56 -30.56 61.76
C GLY A 641 -5.90 -30.58 60.98
N GLU A 642 -6.26 -31.67 60.30
CA GLU A 642 -7.61 -32.18 59.92
C GLU A 642 -8.92 -31.31 59.78
N GLU A 643 -9.55 -31.48 58.60
CA GLU A 643 -10.97 -31.85 58.32
C GLU A 643 -12.23 -30.98 58.65
N ARG A 644 -12.91 -30.57 57.55
CA ARG A 644 -14.32 -30.87 57.14
C ARG A 644 -15.54 -29.98 57.49
N ARG A 645 -16.33 -29.74 56.40
CA ARG A 645 -17.81 -29.59 56.25
C ARG A 645 -18.48 -28.35 56.90
N GLY A 646 -19.36 -27.57 56.25
CA GLY A 646 -20.18 -27.76 55.05
C GLY A 646 -21.67 -27.50 55.34
N GLY A 647 -22.36 -26.71 54.49
CA GLY A 647 -23.82 -26.47 54.51
C GLY A 647 -24.28 -25.15 55.17
N GLU A 648 -25.43 -24.55 54.84
CA GLU A 648 -26.36 -24.70 53.69
C GLU A 648 -27.32 -23.49 53.68
N GLU A 649 -27.92 -23.12 52.53
CA GLU A 649 -28.90 -22.01 52.47
C GLU A 649 -30.23 -22.33 53.19
N ARG A 650 -30.87 -21.30 53.77
CA ARG A 650 -32.34 -21.31 53.98
C ARG A 650 -33.01 -19.98 53.67
N ARG A 651 -33.70 -19.94 52.53
CA ARG A 651 -34.86 -19.05 52.32
C ARG A 651 -36.12 -19.73 52.87
N ARG A 652 -37.01 -19.01 53.56
CA ARG A 652 -38.48 -19.09 53.39
C ARG A 652 -39.28 -18.09 54.26
N ARG A 653 -39.92 -17.15 53.57
CA ARG A 653 -41.38 -16.97 53.49
C ARG A 653 -42.18 -16.70 54.79
N GLY A 654 -42.55 -15.41 54.96
CA GLY A 654 -43.96 -14.96 55.06
C GLY A 654 -44.69 -15.07 56.40
N GLY A 655 -45.30 -13.96 56.84
CA GLY A 655 -46.19 -13.88 58.00
C GLY A 655 -46.78 -12.48 58.19
N GLU A 656 -48.07 -12.35 57.94
CA GLU A 656 -48.92 -11.15 57.92
C GLU A 656 -49.04 -10.42 59.29
N GLY A 657 -49.49 -9.15 59.33
CA GLY A 657 -49.88 -8.55 60.62
C GLY A 657 -50.22 -7.06 60.76
N ARG A 658 -51.27 -6.57 60.07
CA ARG A 658 -52.24 -5.52 60.51
C ARG A 658 -51.82 -4.36 61.48
N GLY A 659 -52.02 -3.12 61.00
CA GLY A 659 -53.06 -2.21 61.54
C GLY A 659 -52.74 -1.23 62.69
N GLY A 660 -53.41 -0.05 62.66
CA GLY A 660 -53.34 1.04 63.66
C GLY A 660 -52.56 2.25 63.12
N GLU A 661 -53.19 3.31 62.58
CA GLU A 661 -53.95 4.37 63.26
C GLU A 661 -53.12 5.23 64.25
N GLY A 662 -53.15 6.56 64.09
CA GLY A 662 -52.49 7.49 65.02
C GLY A 662 -52.25 8.89 64.43
N GLU A 663 -53.10 9.85 64.76
CA GLU A 663 -53.11 11.20 64.16
C GLU A 663 -52.28 12.27 64.89
N ARG A 664 -51.59 13.09 64.08
CA ARG A 664 -51.46 14.58 64.15
C ARG A 664 -50.76 15.28 65.35
N ARG A 665 -50.38 16.53 65.01
CA ARG A 665 -49.92 17.67 65.83
C ARG A 665 -48.43 17.60 66.21
N GLY A 666 -47.61 18.65 66.02
CA GLY A 666 -47.86 19.98 65.45
C GLY A 666 -47.12 21.06 66.24
N GLY A 667 -46.54 22.05 65.56
CA GLY A 667 -45.84 23.18 66.20
C GLY A 667 -44.65 23.67 65.38
N GLU A 668 -44.85 24.75 64.62
CA GLU A 668 -43.75 25.61 64.16
C GLU A 668 -43.11 26.33 65.37
N GLU A 669 -41.83 26.70 65.29
CA GLU A 669 -41.47 28.06 65.69
C GLU A 669 -40.29 28.60 64.87
N ARG A 670 -40.26 29.93 64.70
CA ARG A 670 -39.52 30.64 63.63
C ARG A 670 -38.32 31.41 64.16
N ARG A 671 -37.31 31.60 63.30
CA ARG A 671 -36.31 32.71 63.26
C ARG A 671 -35.47 32.50 61.99
N GLY A 672 -35.14 33.49 61.16
CA GLY A 672 -35.53 34.90 61.09
C GLY A 672 -35.07 35.45 59.72
N GLU A 673 -35.73 36.50 59.23
CA GLU A 673 -35.69 36.92 57.81
C GLU A 673 -34.68 38.03 57.48
N GLU A 674 -34.29 38.09 56.19
CA GLU A 674 -33.99 39.30 55.40
C GLU A 674 -32.69 40.11 55.70
N ARG A 675 -32.11 40.92 54.77
CA ARG A 675 -32.67 41.56 53.55
C ARG A 675 -31.61 42.05 52.52
N ARG A 676 -32.09 42.30 51.28
CA ARG A 676 -31.55 43.13 50.15
C ARG A 676 -30.51 42.45 49.21
N GLY A 677 -30.67 42.48 47.88
CA GLY A 677 -31.77 43.08 47.09
C GLY A 677 -31.81 42.70 45.59
N GLU A 678 -32.94 43.03 44.97
CA GLU A 678 -33.40 42.87 43.58
C GLU A 678 -32.52 43.61 42.53
N GLU A 679 -32.64 43.50 41.20
CA GLU A 679 -33.34 42.63 40.22
C GLU A 679 -32.63 42.88 38.86
N ARG A 680 -32.71 41.96 37.89
CA ARG A 680 -33.28 42.24 36.53
C ARG A 680 -33.30 41.01 35.62
N ARG A 681 -34.25 41.04 34.69
CA ARG A 681 -34.78 39.90 33.92
C ARG A 681 -34.24 39.86 32.49
N GLY A 682 -34.23 38.69 31.87
CA GLY A 682 -34.20 38.53 30.41
C GLY A 682 -33.50 37.25 29.95
N GLY A 683 -34.26 36.31 29.38
CA GLY A 683 -33.71 35.09 28.76
C GLY A 683 -34.71 33.93 28.78
N GLU A 684 -35.20 33.53 27.61
CA GLU A 684 -36.11 32.38 27.47
C GLU A 684 -35.40 31.08 27.88
N ALA A 685 -36.03 30.29 28.76
CA ALA A 685 -35.54 28.98 29.11
C ALA A 685 -35.74 28.02 27.93
N ALA A 686 -34.68 27.79 27.15
CA ALA A 686 -34.66 26.78 26.11
C ALA A 686 -34.93 25.39 26.72
N ILE A 687 -36.13 24.86 26.50
CA ILE A 687 -36.51 23.50 26.90
C ILE A 687 -35.72 22.53 26.02
N THR A 688 -34.58 22.07 26.54
CA THR A 688 -33.86 20.92 25.99
C THR A 688 -34.70 19.66 26.18
N LYS A 689 -35.59 19.39 25.22
CA LYS A 689 -36.27 18.10 25.14
C LYS A 689 -35.22 17.00 25.02
N THR A 690 -35.23 16.06 25.96
CA THR A 690 -34.62 14.74 25.77
C THR A 690 -35.16 14.16 24.46
N PRO A 691 -34.32 13.64 23.54
CA PRO A 691 -34.82 13.06 22.31
C PRO A 691 -35.70 11.85 22.66
N MET A 692 -36.97 11.91 22.27
CA MET A 692 -37.84 10.74 22.30
C MET A 692 -37.28 9.69 21.35
N ALA A 693 -37.37 8.41 21.74
CA ALA A 693 -37.01 7.31 20.85
C ALA A 693 -37.79 7.42 19.53
N PRO A 694 -37.17 7.08 18.38
CA PRO A 694 -37.82 7.20 17.07
C PRO A 694 -39.08 6.34 17.05
N SER A 695 -40.19 6.98 16.71
CA SER A 695 -41.52 6.37 16.80
C SER A 695 -41.88 5.46 15.61
N LEU A 696 -40.95 5.34 14.66
CA LEU A 696 -40.87 4.38 13.57
C LEU A 696 -39.37 4.06 13.39
N GLU A 697 -39.04 2.79 13.22
CA GLU A 697 -37.70 2.29 12.93
C GLU A 697 -37.68 1.61 11.55
N VAL A 698 -36.59 1.77 10.81
CA VAL A 698 -36.42 1.29 9.44
C VAL A 698 -35.05 0.63 9.31
N SER A 699 -35.00 -0.62 8.85
CA SER A 699 -33.77 -1.29 8.40
C SER A 699 -33.85 -1.65 6.92
N LEU A 700 -32.69 -1.87 6.30
CA LEU A 700 -32.53 -2.38 4.95
C LEU A 700 -31.43 -3.43 4.99
N ASP A 701 -31.80 -4.68 4.69
CA ASP A 701 -30.94 -5.84 4.79
C ASP A 701 -30.94 -6.58 3.44
N LEU A 702 -29.78 -7.12 3.02
CA LEU A 702 -29.69 -7.98 1.83
C LEU A 702 -29.91 -9.44 2.24
N ASP A 703 -30.69 -10.20 1.45
CA ASP A 703 -30.92 -11.62 1.77
C ASP A 703 -29.62 -12.45 1.61
N LYS A 704 -28.75 -12.03 0.68
CA LYS A 704 -27.39 -12.55 0.47
C LYS A 704 -26.51 -11.49 -0.17
N VAL A 705 -25.19 -11.65 -0.08
CA VAL A 705 -24.22 -10.92 -0.91
C VAL A 705 -24.53 -11.21 -2.40
N PRO A 706 -24.83 -10.19 -3.23
CA PRO A 706 -25.15 -10.42 -4.64
C PRO A 706 -23.91 -10.69 -5.49
N SER A 707 -24.06 -11.59 -6.46
CA SER A 707 -23.08 -11.89 -7.51
C SER A 707 -23.59 -11.39 -8.86
N LEU A 708 -22.69 -10.97 -9.73
CA LEU A 708 -23.02 -10.48 -11.08
C LEU A 708 -23.73 -11.60 -11.88
N GLY A 709 -24.98 -11.36 -12.26
CA GLY A 709 -25.85 -12.30 -12.97
C GLY A 709 -27.02 -12.83 -12.14
N ASP A 710 -26.93 -12.77 -10.80
CA ASP A 710 -28.03 -13.11 -9.89
C ASP A 710 -29.02 -11.94 -9.73
N SER A 711 -30.26 -12.21 -9.32
CA SER A 711 -31.13 -11.12 -8.86
C SER A 711 -30.63 -10.58 -7.51
N ILE A 712 -30.55 -9.25 -7.37
CA ILE A 712 -30.29 -8.60 -6.07
C ILE A 712 -31.60 -8.63 -5.29
N THR A 713 -31.64 -9.28 -4.13
CA THR A 713 -32.81 -9.34 -3.27
C THR A 713 -32.53 -8.72 -1.90
N MET A 714 -33.51 -7.98 -1.39
CA MET A 714 -33.40 -7.20 -0.16
C MET A 714 -34.72 -7.17 0.60
N CYS A 715 -34.62 -6.98 1.92
CA CYS A 715 -35.74 -6.81 2.82
C CYS A 715 -35.65 -5.43 3.50
N VAL A 716 -36.69 -4.61 3.33
CA VAL A 716 -36.90 -3.40 4.15
C VAL A 716 -37.80 -3.77 5.31
N THR A 717 -37.32 -3.59 6.54
CA THR A 717 -38.10 -3.86 7.76
C THR A 717 -38.59 -2.55 8.37
N LEU A 718 -39.90 -2.42 8.56
CA LEU A 718 -40.56 -1.26 9.17
C LEU A 718 -41.15 -1.65 10.52
N THR A 719 -40.70 -1.02 11.61
CA THR A 719 -41.18 -1.31 12.98
C THR A 719 -41.89 -0.08 13.54
N ASN A 720 -43.22 -0.11 13.59
CA ASN A 720 -44.02 1.00 14.14
C ASN A 720 -44.10 0.90 15.67
N GLN A 721 -43.18 1.56 16.37
CA GLN A 721 -43.14 1.61 17.84
C GLN A 721 -44.22 2.54 18.44
N SER A 722 -45.03 3.22 17.63
CA SER A 722 -46.06 4.15 18.10
C SER A 722 -47.42 3.50 18.35
N GLY A 723 -48.20 4.06 19.28
CA GLY A 723 -49.57 3.63 19.57
C GLY A 723 -50.63 4.01 18.51
N SER A 724 -50.23 4.44 17.31
CA SER A 724 -51.15 4.83 16.24
C SER A 724 -50.75 4.18 14.90
N PRO A 725 -51.71 3.79 14.05
CA PRO A 725 -51.39 3.31 12.71
C PRO A 725 -50.72 4.42 11.89
N ARG A 726 -49.82 4.02 10.98
CA ARG A 726 -49.12 4.92 10.07
C ARG A 726 -49.36 4.54 8.62
N ILE A 727 -49.49 5.56 7.79
CA ILE A 727 -49.47 5.47 6.33
C ILE A 727 -48.13 6.06 5.91
N LEU A 728 -47.34 5.24 5.22
CA LEU A 728 -45.94 5.52 4.90
C LEU A 728 -45.77 5.47 3.39
N GLN A 729 -45.03 6.42 2.83
CA GLN A 729 -44.55 6.38 1.45
C GLN A 729 -43.11 5.89 1.46
N GLU A 730 -42.88 4.70 0.94
CA GLU A 730 -41.54 4.16 0.70
C GLU A 730 -41.01 4.63 -0.65
N HIS A 731 -39.73 4.99 -0.69
CA HIS A 731 -38.92 5.17 -1.89
C HIS A 731 -37.62 4.39 -1.72
N VAL A 732 -37.26 3.56 -2.70
CA VAL A 732 -36.00 2.81 -2.75
C VAL A 732 -35.24 3.20 -4.01
N ASP A 733 -33.95 3.50 -3.87
CA ASP A 733 -33.06 3.91 -4.96
C ASP A 733 -31.78 3.06 -4.93
N ALA A 734 -31.30 2.64 -6.10
CA ALA A 734 -30.05 1.89 -6.24
C ALA A 734 -29.11 2.56 -7.26
N GLN A 735 -27.91 2.89 -6.80
CA GLN A 735 -26.86 3.58 -7.55
C GLN A 735 -25.59 2.74 -7.60
N LEU A 736 -24.97 2.71 -8.79
CA LEU A 736 -23.54 2.43 -8.89
C LEU A 736 -22.78 3.56 -8.19
N LYS A 737 -21.64 3.26 -7.59
CA LYS A 737 -20.71 4.28 -7.10
C LYS A 737 -19.26 3.84 -7.21
N GLU A 738 -18.37 4.82 -7.21
CA GLU A 738 -16.93 4.57 -7.02
C GLU A 738 -16.65 4.18 -5.56
N TYR A 739 -15.56 3.44 -5.32
CA TYR A 739 -15.21 2.98 -3.97
C TYR A 739 -14.83 4.11 -2.99
N ASN A 740 -14.54 5.31 -3.49
CA ASN A 740 -14.35 6.54 -2.70
C ASN A 740 -15.67 7.29 -2.44
N SER A 741 -16.80 6.57 -2.46
CA SER A 741 -18.16 7.05 -2.18
C SER A 741 -18.80 8.00 -3.20
N ASN A 742 -18.15 8.34 -4.31
CA ASN A 742 -18.77 9.17 -5.36
C ASN A 742 -19.92 8.42 -6.07
N PRO A 743 -21.18 8.86 -5.96
CA PRO A 743 -22.32 8.17 -6.58
C PRO A 743 -22.42 8.48 -8.07
N GLN A 744 -22.81 7.48 -8.85
CA GLN A 744 -23.18 7.59 -10.26
C GLN A 744 -24.73 7.69 -10.39
N GLN A 745 -25.24 7.64 -11.62
CA GLN A 745 -26.69 7.65 -11.89
C GLN A 745 -27.36 6.38 -11.34
N SER A 746 -28.58 6.53 -10.78
CA SER A 746 -29.39 5.40 -10.32
C SER A 746 -29.83 4.52 -11.49
N PHE A 747 -29.57 3.22 -11.39
CA PHE A 747 -29.98 2.23 -12.38
C PHE A 747 -31.34 1.59 -12.07
N TRP A 748 -31.80 1.68 -10.81
CA TRP A 748 -33.08 1.13 -10.39
C TRP A 748 -33.74 1.98 -9.30
N ARG A 749 -35.09 2.04 -9.34
CA ARG A 749 -35.92 2.74 -8.34
C ARG A 749 -37.24 2.01 -8.13
N ALA A 750 -37.76 2.03 -6.90
CA ALA A 750 -39.11 1.62 -6.57
C ALA A 750 -39.77 2.58 -5.57
N HIS A 751 -41.10 2.59 -5.52
CA HIS A 751 -41.86 3.31 -4.49
C HIS A 751 -43.22 2.65 -4.28
N LYS A 752 -43.74 2.68 -3.05
CA LYS A 752 -45.09 2.20 -2.71
C LYS A 752 -45.63 2.88 -1.46
N GLU A 753 -46.95 2.98 -1.37
CA GLU A 753 -47.62 3.31 -0.10
C GLU A 753 -47.73 2.04 0.75
N VAL A 754 -47.50 2.15 2.05
CA VAL A 754 -47.43 1.04 3.00
C VAL A 754 -48.17 1.43 4.28
N HIS A 755 -49.06 0.56 4.77
CA HIS A 755 -49.82 0.80 6.00
C HIS A 755 -49.28 -0.11 7.11
N VAL A 756 -48.90 0.48 8.25
CA VAL A 756 -48.30 -0.25 9.39
C VAL A 756 -49.10 0.01 10.66
N GLN A 757 -49.61 -1.05 11.27
CA GLN A 757 -50.42 -1.00 12.49
C GLN A 757 -49.57 -0.67 13.73
N PRO A 758 -50.17 -0.22 14.85
CA PRO A 758 -49.44 0.00 16.11
C PRO A 758 -48.70 -1.26 16.56
N GLY A 759 -47.41 -1.15 16.90
CA GLY A 759 -46.58 -2.27 17.34
C GLY A 759 -46.23 -3.31 16.26
N GLN A 760 -46.66 -3.10 15.01
CA GLN A 760 -46.38 -4.04 13.92
C GLN A 760 -44.95 -3.89 13.41
N VAL A 761 -44.30 -5.04 13.20
CA VAL A 761 -43.13 -5.19 12.32
C VAL A 761 -43.65 -5.66 10.96
N LEU A 762 -43.29 -4.94 9.89
CA LEU A 762 -43.68 -5.27 8.51
C LEU A 762 -42.42 -5.40 7.65
N GLN A 763 -42.31 -6.52 6.93
CA GLN A 763 -41.21 -6.79 6.02
C GLN A 763 -41.64 -6.60 4.57
N LEU A 764 -40.81 -5.89 3.80
CA LEU A 764 -41.06 -5.51 2.42
C LEU A 764 -39.91 -6.03 1.57
N HIS A 765 -40.15 -7.12 0.85
CA HIS A 765 -39.16 -7.69 -0.06
C HIS A 765 -39.15 -6.94 -1.40
N HIS A 766 -37.96 -6.64 -1.89
CA HIS A 766 -37.72 -6.06 -3.22
C HIS A 766 -36.67 -6.91 -3.97
N THR A 767 -36.84 -7.03 -5.28
CA THR A 767 -35.98 -7.82 -6.16
C THR A 767 -35.61 -7.00 -7.38
N ILE A 768 -34.32 -6.87 -7.66
CA ILE A 768 -33.77 -6.30 -8.90
C ILE A 768 -33.25 -7.47 -9.76
N PRO A 769 -33.95 -7.84 -10.85
CA PRO A 769 -33.47 -8.86 -11.78
C PRO A 769 -32.15 -8.44 -12.46
N SER A 770 -31.29 -9.39 -12.79
CA SER A 770 -30.00 -9.13 -13.44
C SER A 770 -30.12 -8.34 -14.75
N ALA A 771 -31.12 -8.63 -15.57
CA ALA A 771 -31.44 -7.87 -16.79
C ALA A 771 -31.69 -6.35 -16.59
N GLN A 772 -31.90 -5.87 -15.36
CA GLN A 772 -32.05 -4.45 -15.06
C GLN A 772 -30.73 -3.74 -14.71
N TYR A 773 -29.66 -4.48 -14.44
CA TYR A 773 -28.37 -3.91 -14.02
C TYR A 773 -27.15 -4.43 -14.82
N GLU A 774 -27.26 -5.57 -15.52
CA GLU A 774 -26.13 -6.26 -16.19
C GLU A 774 -25.41 -5.46 -17.29
N THR A 775 -26.07 -4.42 -17.82
CA THR A 775 -25.50 -3.48 -18.80
C THR A 775 -24.80 -2.28 -18.17
N VAL A 776 -24.97 -2.08 -16.85
CA VAL A 776 -24.47 -0.92 -16.09
C VAL A 776 -23.37 -1.35 -15.11
N LEU A 777 -23.51 -2.53 -14.49
CA LEU A 777 -22.60 -3.04 -13.47
C LEU A 777 -21.71 -4.17 -14.00
N ALA A 778 -20.54 -4.30 -13.39
CA ALA A 778 -19.52 -5.31 -13.65
C ALA A 778 -19.10 -6.02 -12.35
N GLY A 779 -18.15 -6.96 -12.44
CA GLY A 779 -17.59 -7.63 -11.27
C GLY A 779 -16.82 -6.65 -10.40
N GLU A 780 -16.90 -6.81 -9.08
CA GLU A 780 -16.30 -5.92 -8.06
C GLU A 780 -16.88 -4.49 -7.97
N ASP A 781 -17.82 -4.09 -8.84
CA ASP A 781 -18.51 -2.79 -8.75
C ASP A 781 -19.25 -2.65 -7.41
N ILE A 782 -19.27 -1.42 -6.88
CA ILE A 782 -19.90 -1.12 -5.60
C ILE A 782 -21.24 -0.42 -5.80
N VAL A 783 -22.26 -0.95 -5.15
CA VAL A 783 -23.63 -0.44 -5.16
C VAL A 783 -23.94 0.24 -3.82
N ASN A 784 -24.66 1.36 -3.88
CA ASN A 784 -25.40 1.93 -2.76
C ASN A 784 -26.90 1.70 -3.01
N ILE A 785 -27.58 1.05 -2.07
CA ILE A 785 -29.04 1.02 -2.02
C ILE A 785 -29.48 1.81 -0.80
N ALA A 786 -30.45 2.70 -0.99
CA ALA A 786 -31.02 3.50 0.07
C ALA A 786 -32.54 3.44 0.02
N VAL A 787 -33.17 3.35 1.20
CA VAL A 787 -34.62 3.46 1.37
C VAL A 787 -34.94 4.69 2.21
N VAL A 788 -35.77 5.58 1.65
CA VAL A 788 -36.37 6.71 2.37
C VAL A 788 -37.85 6.43 2.58
N VAL A 789 -38.25 6.37 3.85
CA VAL A 789 -39.64 6.17 4.26
C VAL A 789 -40.17 7.48 4.81
N GLN A 790 -41.24 8.01 4.22
CA GLN A 790 -41.90 9.24 4.65
C GLN A 790 -43.25 8.95 5.28
N ASP A 791 -43.50 9.42 6.50
CA ASP A 791 -44.86 9.40 7.08
C ASP A 791 -45.75 10.41 6.34
N THR A 792 -46.86 9.95 5.77
CA THR A 792 -47.71 10.82 4.93
C THR A 792 -48.44 11.88 5.75
N ARG A 793 -48.62 11.67 7.06
CA ARG A 793 -49.29 12.59 8.00
C ARG A 793 -48.31 13.54 8.67
N THR A 794 -47.24 13.04 9.30
CA THR A 794 -46.27 13.88 10.04
C THR A 794 -45.22 14.52 9.14
N LYS A 795 -45.03 14.00 7.92
CA LYS A 795 -43.96 14.37 6.97
C LYS A 795 -42.53 14.09 7.47
N GLU A 796 -42.39 13.39 8.61
CA GLU A 796 -41.12 12.83 9.08
C GLU A 796 -40.56 11.86 8.04
N ARG A 797 -39.23 11.80 7.92
CA ARG A 797 -38.53 10.90 7.02
C ARG A 797 -37.44 10.12 7.73
N PHE A 798 -37.37 8.84 7.39
CA PHE A 798 -36.45 7.86 7.94
C PHE A 798 -35.61 7.28 6.80
N LEU A 799 -34.33 7.03 7.04
CA LEU A 799 -33.37 6.55 6.04
C LEU A 799 -32.66 5.32 6.58
N ALA A 800 -32.65 4.25 5.78
CA ALA A 800 -31.72 3.13 5.91
C ALA A 800 -30.95 2.95 4.60
N THR A 801 -29.70 2.53 4.69
CA THR A 801 -28.77 2.42 3.55
C THR A 801 -27.94 1.16 3.67
N GLN A 802 -27.70 0.48 2.56
CA GLN A 802 -26.83 -0.67 2.49
C GLN A 802 -25.88 -0.54 1.29
N GLU A 803 -24.60 -0.68 1.56
CA GLU A 803 -23.54 -0.61 0.56
C GLU A 803 -22.83 -1.96 0.42
N PHE A 804 -22.59 -2.42 -0.81
CA PHE A 804 -21.96 -3.73 -1.07
C PHE A 804 -21.22 -3.74 -2.41
N SER A 805 -20.20 -4.60 -2.53
CA SER A 805 -19.55 -4.94 -3.80
C SER A 805 -20.20 -6.17 -4.43
N LEU A 806 -20.34 -6.20 -5.75
CA LEU A 806 -20.81 -7.37 -6.50
C LEU A 806 -19.73 -8.46 -6.61
N GLY A 807 -20.12 -9.70 -6.32
CA GLY A 807 -19.27 -10.87 -6.57
C GLY A 807 -19.02 -11.06 -8.07
N ALA A 808 -17.77 -11.09 -8.50
CA ALA A 808 -17.40 -11.39 -9.89
C ALA A 808 -17.53 -12.90 -10.18
N PRO A 809 -17.98 -13.31 -11.38
CA PRO A 809 -17.99 -14.72 -11.78
C PRO A 809 -16.55 -15.27 -11.82
N GLN A 810 -16.35 -16.53 -11.48
CA GLN A 810 -14.99 -17.06 -11.30
C GLN A 810 -14.34 -17.49 -12.62
N ILE A 811 -13.08 -17.10 -12.83
CA ILE A 811 -12.19 -17.70 -13.82
C ILE A 811 -11.46 -18.86 -13.13
N THR A 812 -11.47 -20.04 -13.74
CA THR A 812 -10.78 -21.24 -13.25
C THR A 812 -9.35 -21.26 -13.79
N VAL A 813 -8.37 -21.55 -12.93
CA VAL A 813 -6.98 -21.81 -13.31
C VAL A 813 -6.58 -23.17 -12.75
N ARG A 814 -6.00 -24.04 -13.58
CA ARG A 814 -5.49 -25.36 -13.20
C ARG A 814 -4.10 -25.55 -13.78
N ILE A 815 -3.11 -25.81 -12.93
CA ILE A 815 -1.72 -26.04 -13.34
C ILE A 815 -1.41 -27.53 -13.22
N GLU A 816 -0.77 -28.12 -14.24
CA GLU A 816 -0.38 -29.53 -14.22
C GLU A 816 0.63 -29.83 -13.10
N GLY A 817 0.25 -30.71 -12.17
CA GLY A 817 1.04 -31.01 -10.97
C GLY A 817 0.82 -30.04 -9.80
N GLY A 818 -0.06 -29.03 -9.96
CA GLY A 818 -0.44 -28.08 -8.92
C GLY A 818 0.34 -26.77 -8.96
N ASP A 819 0.09 -25.90 -7.98
CA ASP A 819 0.57 -24.50 -7.94
C ASP A 819 2.08 -24.35 -7.66
N SER A 820 2.85 -25.43 -7.68
CA SER A 820 4.30 -25.45 -7.43
C SER A 820 5.04 -26.05 -8.63
N ILE A 821 5.78 -25.23 -9.35
CA ILE A 821 6.49 -25.61 -10.58
C ILE A 821 8.02 -25.51 -10.41
N GLN A 822 8.76 -26.28 -11.20
CA GLN A 822 10.23 -26.25 -11.17
C GLN A 822 10.79 -25.18 -12.10
N LEU A 823 11.84 -24.49 -11.65
CA LEU A 823 12.53 -23.44 -12.37
C LEU A 823 12.98 -23.91 -13.76
N ARG A 824 12.72 -23.11 -14.81
CA ARG A 824 13.06 -23.39 -16.22
C ARG A 824 12.47 -24.67 -16.81
N LYS A 825 11.66 -25.43 -16.07
CA LYS A 825 10.85 -26.54 -16.59
C LYS A 825 9.57 -25.97 -17.20
N GLU A 826 9.10 -26.63 -18.24
CA GLU A 826 7.85 -26.31 -18.92
C GLU A 826 6.69 -27.07 -18.26
N CYS A 827 5.54 -26.41 -18.11
CA CYS A 827 4.36 -26.92 -17.42
C CYS A 827 3.11 -26.31 -18.08
N THR A 828 2.04 -27.08 -18.21
CA THR A 828 0.79 -26.59 -18.82
C THR A 828 -0.13 -26.01 -17.74
N ALA A 829 -0.74 -24.86 -18.04
CA ALA A 829 -1.84 -24.31 -17.26
C ALA A 829 -3.09 -24.16 -18.14
N GLN A 830 -4.20 -24.72 -17.68
CA GLN A 830 -5.51 -24.55 -18.29
C GLN A 830 -6.25 -23.43 -17.57
N VAL A 831 -6.68 -22.42 -18.33
CA VAL A 831 -7.41 -21.25 -17.83
C VAL A 831 -8.76 -21.19 -18.53
N SER A 832 -9.86 -21.10 -17.80
CA SER A 832 -11.19 -21.11 -18.40
C SER A 832 -12.24 -20.28 -17.67
N PHE A 833 -13.27 -19.90 -18.41
CA PHE A 833 -14.44 -19.16 -17.95
C PHE A 833 -15.71 -19.80 -18.52
N SER A 834 -16.65 -20.14 -17.63
CA SER A 834 -17.98 -20.63 -18.02
C SER A 834 -18.99 -19.47 -17.91
N ASN A 835 -19.81 -19.26 -18.93
CA ASN A 835 -20.82 -18.20 -18.92
C ASN A 835 -21.91 -18.47 -17.85
N PRO A 836 -22.01 -17.67 -16.77
CA PRO A 836 -23.01 -17.86 -15.73
C PRO A 836 -24.36 -17.22 -16.09
N PHE A 837 -24.41 -16.36 -17.11
CA PHE A 837 -25.57 -15.55 -17.43
C PHE A 837 -26.61 -16.33 -18.21
N THR A 838 -27.87 -15.94 -18.05
CA THR A 838 -29.02 -16.54 -18.77
C THR A 838 -29.10 -16.12 -20.24
N HIS A 839 -28.17 -15.30 -20.72
CA HIS A 839 -28.14 -14.74 -22.07
C HIS A 839 -26.79 -14.99 -22.79
N VAL A 840 -26.78 -14.80 -24.11
CA VAL A 840 -25.59 -15.03 -24.95
C VAL A 840 -24.63 -13.83 -24.88
N LEU A 841 -23.39 -14.09 -24.47
CA LEU A 841 -22.33 -13.09 -24.48
C LEU A 841 -21.74 -12.96 -25.88
N LYS A 842 -21.58 -11.72 -26.37
CA LYS A 842 -20.99 -11.43 -27.68
C LYS A 842 -19.54 -11.02 -27.54
N GLY A 843 -18.69 -11.40 -28.49
CA GLY A 843 -17.28 -11.01 -28.52
C GLY A 843 -16.54 -11.30 -27.22
N ALA A 844 -16.74 -12.49 -26.67
CA ALA A 844 -16.12 -12.94 -25.44
C ALA A 844 -14.60 -13.06 -25.65
N LEU A 845 -13.80 -12.51 -24.74
CA LEU A 845 -12.35 -12.48 -24.77
C LEU A 845 -11.81 -12.89 -23.39
N LEU A 846 -10.98 -13.94 -23.36
CA LEU A 846 -10.26 -14.40 -22.19
C LEU A 846 -8.76 -14.19 -22.43
N THR A 847 -8.18 -13.19 -21.77
CA THR A 847 -6.76 -12.85 -21.86
C THR A 847 -6.00 -13.40 -20.66
N VAL A 848 -4.88 -14.09 -20.90
CA VAL A 848 -4.01 -14.72 -19.90
C VAL A 848 -2.60 -14.16 -20.03
N GLU A 849 -1.99 -13.76 -18.92
CA GLU A 849 -0.65 -13.18 -18.86
C GLU A 849 0.04 -13.49 -17.53
N GLY A 850 1.37 -13.61 -17.51
CA GLY A 850 2.09 -14.01 -16.30
C GLY A 850 3.52 -13.51 -16.28
N SER A 851 3.82 -12.51 -15.45
CA SER A 851 5.16 -11.93 -15.35
C SER A 851 6.15 -12.96 -14.80
N GLY A 852 7.21 -13.23 -15.57
CA GLY A 852 8.19 -14.28 -15.27
C GLY A 852 7.72 -15.72 -15.56
N LEU A 853 6.50 -15.92 -16.09
CA LEU A 853 5.92 -17.23 -16.45
C LEU A 853 5.61 -17.38 -17.93
N LEU A 854 5.17 -16.30 -18.60
CA LEU A 854 4.77 -16.26 -20.01
C LEU A 854 5.56 -15.19 -20.77
N GLN A 855 5.78 -15.43 -22.07
CA GLN A 855 6.23 -14.40 -23.00
C GLN A 855 5.03 -13.79 -23.73
N GLY A 856 4.68 -12.56 -23.35
CA GLY A 856 3.51 -11.86 -23.86
C GLY A 856 2.19 -12.39 -23.30
N LYS A 857 1.07 -11.92 -23.87
CA LYS A 857 -0.28 -12.36 -23.53
C LYS A 857 -0.72 -13.55 -24.41
N ARG A 858 -1.69 -14.31 -23.93
CA ARG A 858 -2.43 -15.37 -24.65
C ARG A 858 -3.91 -15.06 -24.58
N GLU A 859 -4.66 -15.37 -25.64
CA GLU A 859 -6.04 -14.91 -25.79
C GLU A 859 -6.93 -15.94 -26.49
N ALA A 860 -7.97 -16.42 -25.78
CA ALA A 860 -9.11 -17.05 -26.44
C ALA A 860 -10.13 -15.97 -26.78
N SER A 861 -10.70 -16.04 -27.98
CA SER A 861 -11.87 -15.23 -28.34
C SER A 861 -12.99 -16.10 -28.90
N LYS A 862 -14.24 -15.71 -28.64
CA LYS A 862 -15.42 -16.41 -29.12
C LYS A 862 -16.53 -15.41 -29.47
N VAL A 863 -17.01 -15.47 -30.71
CA VAL A 863 -17.98 -14.49 -31.24
C VAL A 863 -19.29 -14.50 -30.47
N LEU A 864 -19.76 -15.69 -30.09
CA LEU A 864 -20.93 -15.94 -29.25
C LEU A 864 -20.58 -17.02 -28.22
N LEU A 865 -20.81 -16.74 -26.94
CA LEU A 865 -20.66 -17.69 -25.84
C LEU A 865 -22.05 -17.90 -25.21
N GLN A 866 -22.59 -19.12 -25.37
CA GLN A 866 -23.95 -19.48 -24.91
C GLN A 866 -24.03 -19.57 -23.37
N PRO A 867 -25.22 -19.47 -22.76
CA PRO A 867 -25.42 -19.76 -21.34
C PRO A 867 -24.86 -21.14 -20.96
N GLY A 868 -24.04 -21.19 -19.90
CA GLY A 868 -23.36 -22.42 -19.45
C GLY A 868 -22.23 -22.93 -20.35
N GLU A 869 -21.96 -22.28 -21.48
CA GLU A 869 -20.84 -22.64 -22.35
C GLU A 869 -19.51 -22.10 -21.82
N GLU A 870 -18.43 -22.83 -22.08
CA GLU A 870 -17.07 -22.49 -21.65
C GLU A 870 -16.22 -21.90 -22.80
N ILE A 871 -15.32 -21.00 -22.40
CA ILE A 871 -14.18 -20.52 -23.18
C ILE A 871 -12.93 -20.77 -22.35
N GLY A 872 -11.85 -21.24 -22.98
CA GLY A 872 -10.61 -21.54 -22.27
C GLY A 872 -9.39 -21.46 -23.17
N GLU A 873 -8.24 -21.21 -22.55
CA GLU A 873 -6.90 -21.22 -23.14
C GLU A 873 -6.03 -22.24 -22.41
N GLU A 874 -5.21 -22.95 -23.19
CA GLU A 874 -4.15 -23.80 -22.67
C GLU A 874 -2.81 -23.11 -22.88
N VAL A 875 -2.14 -22.74 -21.79
CA VAL A 875 -0.91 -21.95 -21.83
C VAL A 875 0.26 -22.73 -21.24
N SER A 876 1.32 -22.89 -22.03
CA SER A 876 2.61 -23.39 -21.53
C SER A 876 3.30 -22.28 -20.72
N ILE A 877 3.49 -22.51 -19.42
CA ILE A 877 4.20 -21.64 -18.50
C ILE A 877 5.62 -22.16 -18.24
N ARG A 878 6.60 -21.25 -18.16
CA ARG A 878 7.99 -21.56 -17.89
C ARG A 878 8.64 -20.47 -17.05
N ALA A 879 8.90 -20.77 -15.78
CA ALA A 879 9.49 -19.81 -14.86
C ALA A 879 10.93 -19.42 -15.22
N THR A 880 11.22 -18.12 -15.25
CA THR A 880 12.56 -17.58 -15.54
C THR A 880 13.41 -17.32 -14.29
N SER A 881 12.76 -17.06 -13.15
CA SER A 881 13.37 -16.85 -11.83
C SER A 881 12.58 -17.59 -10.73
N PRO A 882 13.24 -18.02 -9.63
CA PRO A 882 12.58 -18.68 -8.51
C PRO A 882 11.70 -17.70 -7.70
N GLY A 883 10.96 -18.24 -6.72
CA GLY A 883 10.11 -17.46 -5.82
C GLY A 883 8.64 -17.43 -6.24
N THR A 884 7.87 -16.46 -5.73
CA THR A 884 6.44 -16.37 -6.06
C THR A 884 6.23 -15.60 -7.36
N LYS A 885 5.41 -16.15 -8.25
CA LYS A 885 4.96 -15.50 -9.49
C LYS A 885 3.42 -15.49 -9.55
N LEU A 886 2.85 -14.65 -10.41
CA LEU A 886 1.41 -14.56 -10.63
C LEU A 886 1.07 -14.85 -12.09
N LEU A 887 0.06 -15.69 -12.30
CA LEU A 887 -0.65 -15.84 -13.56
C LEU A 887 -1.96 -15.06 -13.45
N MET A 888 -2.09 -13.97 -14.19
CA MET A 888 -3.32 -13.20 -14.27
C MET A 888 -4.17 -13.70 -15.44
N ALA A 889 -5.48 -13.79 -15.22
CA ALA A 889 -6.45 -13.97 -16.29
C ALA A 889 -7.58 -12.95 -16.16
N THR A 890 -8.02 -12.40 -17.30
CA THR A 890 -9.05 -11.36 -17.39
C THR A 890 -10.09 -11.78 -18.43
N PHE A 891 -11.37 -11.67 -18.09
CA PHE A 891 -12.48 -11.96 -18.99
C PHE A 891 -13.31 -10.69 -19.27
N SER A 892 -13.60 -10.46 -20.55
CA SER A 892 -14.42 -9.34 -21.05
C SER A 892 -15.30 -9.78 -22.23
N HIS A 893 -16.30 -8.98 -22.57
CA HIS A 893 -17.21 -9.25 -23.69
C HIS A 893 -17.81 -7.95 -24.23
N SER A 894 -18.23 -7.89 -25.50
CA SER A 894 -18.71 -6.65 -26.13
C SER A 894 -20.09 -6.15 -25.67
N ASN A 895 -20.83 -6.92 -24.86
CA ASN A 895 -22.08 -6.45 -24.25
C ASN A 895 -21.86 -5.36 -23.16
N THR A 896 -20.62 -5.15 -22.68
CA THR A 896 -20.24 -4.09 -21.72
C THR A 896 -18.84 -3.59 -22.02
N SER A 897 -18.52 -2.33 -21.68
CA SER A 897 -17.16 -1.80 -21.81
C SER A 897 -16.25 -2.15 -20.61
N ARG A 898 -16.81 -2.77 -19.57
CA ARG A 898 -16.12 -3.12 -18.33
C ARG A 898 -15.57 -4.55 -18.35
N ILE A 899 -14.58 -4.80 -17.49
CA ILE A 899 -14.06 -6.15 -17.26
C ILE A 899 -15.04 -6.91 -16.36
N VAL A 900 -15.45 -8.10 -16.78
CA VAL A 900 -16.49 -8.90 -16.12
C VAL A 900 -15.91 -9.70 -14.97
N SER A 901 -14.69 -10.21 -15.16
CA SER A 901 -13.95 -10.96 -14.14
C SER A 901 -12.45 -10.83 -14.34
N ARG A 902 -11.70 -10.91 -13.25
CA ARG A 902 -10.25 -10.96 -13.22
C ARG A 902 -9.80 -11.84 -12.05
N ILE A 903 -8.80 -12.67 -12.27
CA ILE A 903 -8.15 -13.48 -11.24
C ILE A 903 -6.63 -13.30 -11.29
N PHE A 904 -5.99 -13.32 -10.13
CA PHE A 904 -4.55 -13.45 -9.99
C PHE A 904 -4.27 -14.79 -9.29
N HIS A 905 -3.75 -15.76 -10.03
CA HIS A 905 -3.43 -17.08 -9.51
C HIS A 905 -1.97 -17.13 -9.06
N LYS A 906 -1.72 -17.67 -7.87
CA LYS A 906 -0.39 -17.73 -7.25
C LYS A 906 0.34 -18.96 -7.76
N VAL A 907 1.58 -18.77 -8.23
CA VAL A 907 2.45 -19.85 -8.70
C VAL A 907 3.76 -19.80 -7.91
N SER A 908 4.11 -20.90 -7.26
CA SER A 908 5.35 -21.03 -6.49
C SER A 908 6.41 -21.67 -7.38
N VAL A 909 7.58 -21.04 -7.51
CA VAL A 909 8.68 -21.57 -8.33
C VAL A 909 9.80 -22.06 -7.42
N THR A 910 10.02 -23.38 -7.41
CA THR A 910 11.14 -24.04 -6.73
C THR A 910 12.33 -24.20 -7.69
N GLU A 911 13.55 -24.32 -7.16
CA GLU A 911 14.72 -24.71 -7.98
C GLU A 911 14.63 -26.14 -8.53
#